data_AF-A0A9P9JGB1-F1
#
_entry.id   AF-A0A9P9JGB1-F1
#
_cell.length_a   1.000
_cell.length_b   1.000
_cell.length_c   1.000
_cell.angle_alpha   90.00
_cell.angle_beta   90.00
_cell.angle_gamma   90.00
#
_symmetry.space_group_name_H-M   'P 1'
#
loop_
_entity.id
_entity.type
_entity.pdbx_description
1 polymer ?
#
loop_
_entity_poly.entity_id
_entity_poly.type
_entity_poly.pdbx_seq_one_letter_code
_entity_poly.pdbx_strand_id
1 'polypeptide(L)'
;MVHYVFTPWRDRLELLLVRRQFYTSFQGITSTGDNKELGRQHPSGILEPSGTSEQNGLGSEKESRQEQHQAVARVSMWMQRGNCPHMIESTALLMAATLNDQDAASSENAASSAYATRAAYSAAFSRFVTGLLDGHQDKQRKQSMYSIAKTIGLPATFVELRHQSTHEQLPSLAKLRSAAKKALLWIWDYYWKHLGDDAADPCTETVLKYLRQDDESRARQVINEMERWPRERVFGTIAEVRNSLPGNKAFLKCQELSQLLKEVESRQKKEADSMTDIQKDTAMDCTDSSRETEDPEPAQEDLGWSRFEGVWKAKPIGTLGIQFLVGLSDSGQLAEASRAATVMMRTYARWTRDPPAFSQIETWIYFRCGEGSHDNYAYLVVDDKSKDAVIIDPANPPEVAPVLKEAIKAGKINLTAILEELGISQLEIIGGKDCAGVTTTPQHGETFKLGSITVKGVHTPCHTQDSICFFFEDGNDKAVFTGDTLFIGGCGRFFEGSAAEMHEALNKRLASLPDDTVVYPGHEYTKSNVKFGISVLQSGPVQKLHSYADNNKVTTGKFTIGDEKLHNVFMRVEDPEIQKATGETEPVSVMAKLREMKNNFKMAGNFYSELAPPKCKVTSSGGATTSAPKARQSKLAKEHNVTPQEEGEIREAFSLFAEPMDGEKLGVLPINDVKSALVALGVPASSTAELNEFISILDPESDGYATFEPFFAICALKFHTREHDSDAHRAELDEAFRLFTNGQAGPITLAHLRRVAAVLKEDVDEELLKDMILEANGGAGVARGVGADEFDGVMKSAGVWR
;
A
#
# COMPACT_ATOMS: atom_id res chain seq x y z
N MET A 1 -14.64 -9.15 -33.74
CA MET A 1 -13.25 -9.29 -33.24
C MET A 1 -13.29 -9.44 -31.71
N VAL A 2 -13.60 -10.65 -31.19
CA VAL A 2 -13.73 -10.90 -29.73
C VAL A 2 -12.47 -11.52 -29.10
N HIS A 3 -11.36 -11.56 -29.85
CA HIS A 3 -10.10 -12.22 -29.44
C HIS A 3 -9.10 -11.29 -28.75
N TYR A 4 -9.48 -10.07 -28.39
CA TYR A 4 -8.58 -9.12 -27.73
C TYR A 4 -8.70 -9.23 -26.21
N VAL A 5 -7.64 -9.71 -25.57
CA VAL A 5 -7.46 -9.69 -24.11
C VAL A 5 -6.37 -8.65 -23.80
N PHE A 6 -6.72 -7.63 -23.02
CA PHE A 6 -5.79 -6.57 -22.66
C PHE A 6 -4.99 -6.95 -21.42
N THR A 7 -3.66 -6.82 -21.52
CA THR A 7 -2.72 -7.11 -20.43
C THR A 7 -1.95 -5.86 -20.02
N PRO A 8 -1.56 -5.73 -18.73
CA PRO A 8 -0.81 -4.56 -18.27
C PRO A 8 0.69 -4.58 -18.63
N TRP A 9 1.26 -5.76 -18.88
CA TRP A 9 2.63 -5.93 -19.37
C TRP A 9 2.70 -5.65 -20.88
N ARG A 10 3.86 -5.17 -21.32
CA ARG A 10 4.15 -4.82 -22.72
C ARG A 10 4.10 -6.04 -23.63
N ASP A 11 4.78 -7.10 -23.22
CA ASP A 11 4.85 -8.35 -23.95
C ASP A 11 5.06 -9.54 -23.00
N ARG A 12 5.04 -10.75 -23.54
CA ARG A 12 5.22 -11.98 -22.76
C ARG A 12 6.61 -12.07 -22.11
N LEU A 13 7.64 -11.44 -22.69
CA LEU A 13 8.99 -11.49 -22.12
C LEU A 13 9.06 -10.72 -20.81
N GLU A 14 8.40 -9.55 -20.76
CA GLU A 14 8.31 -8.78 -19.52
C GLU A 14 7.62 -9.59 -18.41
N LEU A 15 6.59 -10.36 -18.75
CA LEU A 15 5.90 -11.28 -17.83
C LEU A 15 6.81 -12.41 -17.34
N LEU A 16 7.52 -13.08 -18.25
CA LEU A 16 8.42 -14.19 -17.92
C LEU A 16 9.66 -13.73 -17.13
N LEU A 17 10.14 -12.51 -17.37
CA LEU A 17 11.20 -11.90 -16.58
C LEU A 17 10.76 -11.74 -15.12
N VAL A 18 9.58 -11.17 -14.88
CA VAL A 18 9.05 -11.02 -13.52
C VAL A 18 8.85 -12.37 -12.83
N ARG A 19 8.37 -13.39 -13.56
CA ARG A 19 8.28 -14.76 -13.05
C ARG A 19 9.65 -15.27 -12.58
N ARG A 20 10.69 -15.10 -13.39
CA ARG A 20 12.06 -15.53 -13.06
C ARG A 20 12.58 -14.79 -11.82
N GLN A 21 12.40 -13.47 -11.78
CA GLN A 21 12.88 -12.63 -10.68
C GLN A 21 12.20 -12.95 -9.34
N PHE A 22 10.91 -13.33 -9.32
CA PHE A 22 10.26 -13.76 -8.09
C PHE A 22 10.78 -15.11 -7.55
N TYR A 23 11.05 -16.06 -8.45
CA TYR A 23 11.33 -17.45 -8.11
C TYR A 23 12.79 -17.86 -8.38
N THR A 24 13.72 -16.90 -8.34
CA THR A 24 15.17 -17.11 -8.53
C THR A 24 15.73 -18.26 -7.70
N SER A 25 15.28 -18.40 -6.46
CA SER A 25 15.72 -19.44 -5.51
C SER A 25 15.10 -20.83 -5.76
N PHE A 26 14.05 -20.92 -6.60
CA PHE A 26 13.30 -22.17 -6.83
C PHE A 26 13.77 -22.97 -8.05
N GLN A 27 14.55 -22.36 -8.95
CA GLN A 27 15.04 -23.03 -10.16
C GLN A 27 16.14 -24.09 -9.89
N GLY A 28 16.68 -24.16 -8.68
CA GLY A 28 17.63 -25.21 -8.27
C GLY A 28 16.99 -26.55 -7.90
N ILE A 29 15.67 -26.62 -7.71
CA ILE A 29 14.98 -27.84 -7.24
C ILE A 29 14.35 -28.61 -8.41
N THR A 30 14.11 -27.96 -9.56
CA THR A 30 13.44 -28.58 -10.72
C THR A 30 14.39 -29.29 -11.68
N SER A 31 15.72 -29.31 -11.44
CA SER A 31 16.67 -30.07 -12.28
C SER A 31 16.98 -31.48 -11.76
N THR A 32 16.32 -31.94 -10.69
CA THR A 32 16.46 -33.31 -10.16
C THR A 32 15.08 -33.96 -10.02
N GLY A 33 14.48 -34.33 -11.14
CA GLY A 33 13.21 -35.05 -11.13
C GLY A 33 12.56 -35.09 -12.50
N ASP A 34 13.24 -35.71 -13.46
CA ASP A 34 12.65 -36.47 -14.58
C ASP A 34 13.72 -36.75 -15.64
N ASN A 35 14.57 -37.75 -15.36
CA ASN A 35 15.28 -38.53 -16.37
C ASN A 35 15.75 -39.83 -15.72
N LYS A 36 14.80 -40.73 -15.45
CA LYS A 36 15.10 -42.16 -15.28
C LYS A 36 14.84 -42.85 -16.62
N GLU A 37 15.82 -43.69 -16.98
CA GLU A 37 15.84 -44.69 -18.05
C GLU A 37 16.29 -44.23 -19.45
N LEU A 38 17.60 -44.34 -19.73
CA LEU A 38 18.15 -45.33 -20.68
C LEU A 38 19.68 -45.23 -20.79
N GLY A 39 20.37 -46.25 -20.25
CA GLY A 39 21.45 -46.95 -20.95
C GLY A 39 22.87 -46.35 -21.07
N ARG A 40 23.80 -47.07 -20.44
CA ARG A 40 25.21 -47.36 -20.84
C ARG A 40 26.36 -46.48 -20.32
N GLN A 41 27.00 -47.05 -19.29
CA GLN A 41 28.39 -47.54 -19.26
C GLN A 41 29.58 -46.57 -19.49
N HIS A 42 30.34 -46.47 -18.40
CA HIS A 42 31.80 -46.48 -18.21
C HIS A 42 32.44 -45.23 -17.56
N PRO A 43 33.39 -45.46 -16.63
CA PRO A 43 33.76 -44.53 -15.56
C PRO A 43 35.14 -43.89 -15.82
N SER A 44 35.52 -42.96 -14.94
CA SER A 44 36.87 -42.77 -14.34
C SER A 44 37.20 -41.29 -14.20
N GLY A 45 37.66 -40.88 -13.02
CA GLY A 45 38.33 -39.58 -12.86
C GLY A 45 38.19 -38.95 -11.49
N ILE A 46 38.83 -39.56 -10.49
CA ILE A 46 39.12 -38.97 -9.17
C ILE A 46 39.90 -37.67 -9.36
N LEU A 47 39.49 -36.59 -8.69
CA LEU A 47 40.38 -35.58 -8.11
C LEU A 47 39.62 -34.87 -6.97
N GLU A 48 40.21 -34.93 -5.78
CA GLU A 48 39.73 -34.32 -4.53
C GLU A 48 39.64 -32.78 -4.59
N PRO A 49 38.83 -32.16 -3.72
CA PRO A 49 38.61 -30.72 -3.74
C PRO A 49 39.76 -29.98 -3.04
N SER A 50 40.53 -29.22 -3.82
CA SER A 50 41.36 -28.15 -3.27
C SER A 50 40.48 -26.98 -2.85
N GLY A 51 40.58 -26.59 -1.58
CA GLY A 51 39.83 -25.50 -0.99
C GLY A 51 40.07 -24.15 -1.67
N THR A 52 39.00 -23.37 -1.81
CA THR A 52 38.91 -21.91 -1.68
C THR A 52 37.57 -21.46 -2.28
N SER A 53 36.61 -21.05 -1.45
CA SER A 53 35.64 -19.95 -1.72
C SER A 53 34.40 -19.99 -0.80
N GLU A 54 34.60 -19.86 0.51
CA GLU A 54 33.52 -19.44 1.43
C GLU A 54 33.12 -17.95 1.24
N GLN A 55 33.61 -17.27 0.21
CA GLN A 55 33.31 -15.85 -0.06
C GLN A 55 32.30 -15.60 -1.20
N ASN A 56 31.84 -16.62 -1.93
CA ASN A 56 30.91 -16.44 -3.07
C ASN A 56 29.41 -16.52 -2.74
N GLY A 57 29.01 -16.90 -1.51
CA GLY A 57 27.58 -17.05 -1.15
C GLY A 57 26.83 -15.73 -0.95
N LEU A 58 27.47 -14.77 -0.27
CA LEU A 58 26.88 -13.49 0.15
C LEU A 58 26.57 -12.53 -1.03
N GLY A 59 27.26 -12.66 -2.16
CA GLY A 59 26.99 -11.88 -3.37
C GLY A 59 25.67 -12.31 -4.06
N SER A 60 25.46 -13.62 -4.18
CA SER A 60 24.30 -14.17 -4.90
C SER A 60 22.96 -13.93 -4.19
N GLU A 61 22.95 -13.94 -2.85
CA GLU A 61 21.73 -13.68 -2.08
C GLU A 61 21.29 -12.22 -2.17
N LYS A 62 22.25 -11.28 -2.13
CA LYS A 62 21.95 -9.84 -2.29
C LYS A 62 21.47 -9.51 -3.69
N GLU A 63 22.06 -10.12 -4.72
CA GLU A 63 21.63 -9.96 -6.12
C GLU A 63 20.21 -10.52 -6.33
N SER A 64 19.95 -11.74 -5.86
CA SER A 64 18.61 -12.35 -5.91
C SER A 64 17.57 -11.49 -5.20
N ARG A 65 17.92 -10.90 -4.05
CA ARG A 65 17.04 -10.03 -3.30
C ARG A 65 16.71 -8.74 -4.06
N GLN A 66 17.72 -8.14 -4.69
CA GLN A 66 17.54 -6.94 -5.51
C GLN A 66 16.62 -7.22 -6.72
N GLU A 67 16.78 -8.38 -7.37
CA GLU A 67 15.88 -8.81 -8.45
C GLU A 67 14.43 -8.96 -7.98
N GLN A 68 14.21 -9.54 -6.80
CA GLN A 68 12.88 -9.67 -6.21
C GLN A 68 12.25 -8.30 -5.89
N HIS A 69 13.02 -7.35 -5.35
CA HIS A 69 12.53 -5.97 -5.15
C HIS A 69 12.13 -5.30 -6.47
N GLN A 70 12.92 -5.48 -7.54
CA GLN A 70 12.58 -4.95 -8.87
C GLN A 70 11.31 -5.58 -9.43
N ALA A 71 11.11 -6.89 -9.21
CA ALA A 71 9.90 -7.59 -9.64
C ALA A 71 8.65 -7.08 -8.91
N VAL A 72 8.73 -6.89 -7.58
CA VAL A 72 7.64 -6.30 -6.78
C VAL A 72 7.28 -4.90 -7.32
N ALA A 73 8.27 -4.04 -7.55
CA ALA A 73 8.05 -2.69 -8.09
C ALA A 73 7.40 -2.73 -9.49
N ARG A 74 7.83 -3.65 -10.36
CA ARG A 74 7.25 -3.81 -11.71
C ARG A 74 5.80 -4.29 -11.66
N VAL A 75 5.48 -5.26 -10.80
CA VAL A 75 4.08 -5.70 -10.63
C VAL A 75 3.22 -4.59 -10.04
N SER A 76 3.75 -3.80 -9.10
CA SER A 76 3.03 -2.62 -8.59
C SER A 76 2.64 -1.67 -9.73
N MET A 77 3.55 -1.37 -10.65
CA MET A 77 3.23 -0.59 -11.86
C MET A 77 2.15 -1.27 -12.73
N TRP A 78 2.16 -2.60 -12.88
CA TRP A 78 1.12 -3.31 -13.63
C TRP A 78 -0.25 -3.26 -12.96
N MET A 79 -0.31 -3.28 -11.63
CA MET A 79 -1.56 -3.13 -10.88
C MET A 79 -2.22 -1.77 -11.17
N GLN A 80 -1.41 -0.72 -11.28
CA GLN A 80 -1.87 0.65 -11.57
C GLN A 80 -2.32 0.86 -13.02
N ARG A 81 -1.74 0.11 -13.95
CA ARG A 81 -2.22 0.06 -15.35
C ARG A 81 -3.60 -0.61 -15.47
N GLY A 82 -4.02 -1.38 -14.45
CA GLY A 82 -5.29 -2.10 -14.42
C GLY A 82 -5.22 -3.47 -15.10
N ASN A 83 -6.22 -4.31 -14.87
CA ASN A 83 -6.33 -5.68 -15.39
C ASN A 83 -5.13 -6.61 -15.05
N CYS A 84 -4.46 -6.37 -13.92
CA CYS A 84 -3.46 -7.30 -13.41
C CYS A 84 -4.17 -8.55 -12.83
N PRO A 85 -3.80 -9.78 -13.25
CA PRO A 85 -4.37 -10.99 -12.68
C PRO A 85 -4.10 -11.08 -11.17
N HIS A 86 -5.13 -11.49 -10.42
CA HIS A 86 -5.08 -11.62 -8.95
C HIS A 86 -3.91 -12.49 -8.45
N MET A 87 -3.52 -13.53 -9.20
CA MET A 87 -2.40 -14.39 -8.85
C MET A 87 -1.06 -13.66 -8.90
N ILE A 88 -0.89 -12.72 -9.84
CA ILE A 88 0.32 -11.91 -9.96
C ILE A 88 0.39 -10.87 -8.83
N GLU A 89 -0.73 -10.20 -8.54
CA GLU A 89 -0.88 -9.29 -7.38
C GLU A 89 -0.55 -10.03 -6.07
N SER A 90 -1.14 -11.20 -5.85
CA SER A 90 -0.94 -12.00 -4.64
C SER A 90 0.52 -12.43 -4.45
N THR A 91 1.20 -12.83 -5.53
CA THR A 91 2.64 -13.15 -5.49
C THR A 91 3.46 -11.94 -5.06
N ALA A 92 3.20 -10.75 -5.62
CA ALA A 92 3.94 -9.54 -5.28
C ALA A 92 3.72 -9.11 -3.83
N LEU A 93 2.48 -9.17 -3.32
CA LEU A 93 2.16 -8.82 -1.93
C LEU A 93 2.84 -9.77 -0.92
N LEU A 94 2.78 -11.08 -1.19
CA LEU A 94 3.44 -12.09 -0.33
C LEU A 94 4.96 -11.94 -0.36
N MET A 95 5.53 -11.69 -1.55
CA MET A 95 6.97 -11.47 -1.70
C MET A 95 7.43 -10.19 -0.99
N ALA A 96 6.67 -9.10 -1.11
CA ALA A 96 6.95 -7.84 -0.43
C ALA A 96 6.98 -8.01 1.10
N ALA A 97 6.01 -8.76 1.67
CA ALA A 97 5.99 -9.07 3.09
C ALA A 97 7.22 -9.90 3.51
N THR A 98 7.65 -10.87 2.69
CA THR A 98 8.86 -11.67 2.94
C THR A 98 10.15 -10.85 2.87
N LEU A 99 10.27 -9.93 1.92
CA LEU A 99 11.43 -9.06 1.79
C LEU A 99 11.54 -8.09 2.99
N ASN A 100 10.42 -7.49 3.39
CA ASN A 100 10.38 -6.57 4.53
C ASN A 100 10.72 -7.26 5.86
N ASP A 101 10.26 -8.50 6.04
CA ASP A 101 10.58 -9.34 7.21
C ASP A 101 12.09 -9.64 7.32
N GLN A 102 12.74 -9.93 6.19
CA GLN A 102 14.18 -10.15 6.14
C GLN A 102 14.98 -8.85 6.41
N ASP A 103 14.47 -7.68 5.98
CA ASP A 103 15.11 -6.38 6.24
C ASP A 103 15.00 -6.02 7.71
N ALA A 104 13.82 -6.21 8.29
CA ALA A 104 13.54 -6.02 9.70
C ALA A 104 14.45 -6.85 10.61
N ALA A 105 14.75 -8.11 10.22
CA ALA A 105 15.65 -8.98 10.97
C ALA A 105 17.12 -8.50 10.97
N SER A 106 17.49 -7.63 10.03
CA SER A 106 18.85 -7.07 9.91
C SER A 106 19.02 -5.71 10.60
N SER A 107 17.95 -5.11 11.13
CA SER A 107 17.95 -3.76 11.72
C SER A 107 17.88 -3.80 13.26
N GLU A 108 18.51 -2.82 13.92
CA GLU A 108 18.61 -2.70 15.39
C GLU A 108 17.25 -2.45 16.10
N ASN A 109 16.17 -2.15 15.36
CA ASN A 109 14.82 -1.86 15.88
C ASN A 109 13.81 -3.03 15.72
N ALA A 110 14.25 -4.26 16.00
CA ALA A 110 13.48 -5.49 15.75
C ALA A 110 12.11 -5.57 16.45
N ALA A 111 11.94 -4.95 17.63
CA ALA A 111 10.71 -5.06 18.43
C ALA A 111 9.52 -4.26 17.85
N SER A 112 9.76 -3.04 17.35
CA SER A 112 8.72 -2.22 16.69
C SER A 112 8.33 -2.80 15.34
N SER A 113 9.28 -3.45 14.64
CA SER A 113 9.03 -4.07 13.35
C SER A 113 8.18 -5.35 13.40
N ALA A 114 8.12 -6.07 14.52
CA ALA A 114 7.48 -7.38 14.58
C ALA A 114 5.96 -7.34 14.34
N TYR A 115 5.27 -6.31 14.86
CA TYR A 115 3.83 -6.14 14.64
C TYR A 115 3.53 -5.74 13.19
N ALA A 116 4.28 -4.77 12.64
CA ALA A 116 4.14 -4.32 11.27
C ALA A 116 4.33 -5.48 10.27
N THR A 117 5.35 -6.32 10.49
CA THR A 117 5.60 -7.50 9.66
C THR A 117 4.46 -8.53 9.76
N ARG A 118 3.92 -8.79 10.96
CA ARG A 118 2.75 -9.67 11.15
C ARG A 118 1.51 -9.14 10.44
N ALA A 119 1.28 -7.82 10.50
CA ALA A 119 0.17 -7.16 9.81
C ALA A 119 0.32 -7.25 8.29
N ALA A 120 1.52 -7.00 7.75
CA ALA A 120 1.82 -7.10 6.32
C ALA A 120 1.55 -8.51 5.77
N TYR A 121 2.06 -9.56 6.45
CA TYR A 121 1.77 -10.94 6.07
C TYR A 121 0.29 -11.27 6.15
N SER A 122 -0.38 -10.87 7.23
CA SER A 122 -1.81 -11.16 7.42
C SER A 122 -2.68 -10.49 6.36
N ALA A 123 -2.36 -9.25 5.98
CA ALA A 123 -3.05 -8.52 4.92
C ALA A 123 -2.81 -9.18 3.55
N ALA A 124 -1.55 -9.46 3.19
CA ALA A 124 -1.20 -10.11 1.93
C ALA A 124 -1.87 -11.48 1.79
N PHE A 125 -1.85 -12.29 2.86
CA PHE A 125 -2.45 -13.61 2.87
C PHE A 125 -3.98 -13.57 2.80
N SER A 126 -4.60 -12.66 3.55
CA SER A 126 -6.06 -12.49 3.53
C SER A 126 -6.56 -12.03 2.16
N ARG A 127 -5.80 -11.14 1.49
CA ARG A 127 -6.07 -10.69 0.13
C ARG A 127 -5.96 -11.84 -0.88
N PHE A 128 -4.89 -12.62 -0.80
CA PHE A 128 -4.68 -13.80 -1.65
C PHE A 128 -5.86 -14.78 -1.57
N VAL A 129 -6.22 -15.22 -0.36
CA VAL A 129 -7.30 -16.21 -0.16
C VAL A 129 -8.65 -15.65 -0.55
N THR A 130 -8.99 -14.43 -0.13
CA THR A 130 -10.31 -13.84 -0.41
C THR A 130 -10.50 -13.60 -1.91
N GLY A 131 -9.53 -12.98 -2.58
CA GLY A 131 -9.65 -12.70 -4.02
C GLY A 131 -9.72 -13.96 -4.89
N LEU A 132 -9.04 -15.04 -4.49
CA LEU A 132 -9.09 -16.31 -5.20
C LEU A 132 -10.45 -17.00 -5.05
N LEU A 133 -11.00 -17.03 -3.83
CA LEU A 133 -12.28 -17.68 -3.55
C LEU A 133 -13.46 -16.89 -4.12
N ASP A 134 -13.44 -15.56 -4.01
CA ASP A 134 -14.47 -14.69 -4.58
C ASP A 134 -14.53 -14.82 -6.10
N GLY A 135 -13.37 -14.98 -6.76
CA GLY A 135 -13.30 -15.21 -8.21
C GLY A 135 -13.95 -16.51 -8.68
N HIS A 136 -14.06 -17.50 -7.78
CA HIS A 136 -14.66 -18.82 -8.07
C HIS A 136 -16.09 -18.96 -7.50
N GLN A 137 -16.63 -17.92 -6.86
CA GLN A 137 -17.96 -17.98 -6.28
C GLN A 137 -19.04 -17.93 -7.36
N ASP A 138 -19.97 -18.89 -7.32
CA ASP A 138 -21.14 -18.90 -8.20
C ASP A 138 -22.11 -17.75 -7.83
N LYS A 139 -22.51 -16.97 -8.84
CA LYS A 139 -23.46 -15.85 -8.68
C LYS A 139 -24.86 -16.31 -8.29
N GLN A 140 -25.20 -17.59 -8.50
CA GLN A 140 -26.54 -18.11 -8.23
C GLN A 140 -26.71 -18.72 -6.83
N ARG A 141 -25.63 -19.18 -6.19
CA ARG A 141 -25.70 -19.83 -4.85
C ARG A 141 -24.55 -19.38 -3.96
N LYS A 142 -24.89 -18.92 -2.75
CA LYS A 142 -23.91 -18.61 -1.70
C LYS A 142 -23.33 -19.92 -1.14
N GLN A 143 -22.15 -20.29 -1.62
CA GLN A 143 -21.38 -21.41 -1.08
C GLN A 143 -20.44 -20.93 0.03
N SER A 144 -20.08 -21.81 0.97
CA SER A 144 -19.10 -21.47 2.00
C SER A 144 -17.69 -21.37 1.40
N MET A 145 -16.84 -20.53 1.99
CA MET A 145 -15.43 -20.39 1.57
C MET A 145 -14.69 -21.74 1.57
N TYR A 146 -14.97 -22.61 2.54
CA TYR A 146 -14.42 -23.96 2.63
C TYR A 146 -14.87 -24.86 1.46
N SER A 147 -16.13 -24.74 1.03
CA SER A 147 -16.65 -25.51 -0.12
C SER A 147 -15.95 -25.10 -1.42
N ILE A 148 -15.76 -23.79 -1.61
CA ILE A 148 -15.08 -23.25 -2.80
C ILE A 148 -13.61 -23.67 -2.78
N ALA A 149 -12.93 -23.52 -1.63
CA ALA A 149 -11.54 -23.92 -1.44
C ALA A 149 -11.29 -25.39 -1.78
N LYS A 150 -12.18 -26.29 -1.33
CA LYS A 150 -12.13 -27.71 -1.66
C LYS A 150 -12.26 -27.98 -3.17
N THR A 151 -13.06 -27.18 -3.87
CA THR A 151 -13.28 -27.32 -5.31
C THR A 151 -12.06 -26.92 -6.13
N ILE A 152 -11.36 -25.87 -5.70
CA ILE A 152 -10.16 -25.36 -6.39
C ILE A 152 -8.85 -26.03 -5.94
N GLY A 153 -8.91 -26.91 -4.93
CA GLY A 153 -7.72 -27.54 -4.34
C GLY A 153 -6.88 -26.61 -3.46
N LEU A 154 -7.49 -25.56 -2.89
CA LEU A 154 -6.84 -24.70 -1.91
C LEU A 154 -6.87 -25.37 -0.53
N PRO A 155 -5.73 -25.49 0.18
CA PRO A 155 -5.70 -26.10 1.51
C PRO A 155 -6.67 -25.43 2.48
N ALA A 156 -7.44 -26.23 3.24
CA ALA A 156 -8.38 -25.72 4.23
C ALA A 156 -7.69 -24.86 5.30
N THR A 157 -6.42 -25.16 5.60
CA THR A 157 -5.57 -24.40 6.51
C THR A 157 -5.34 -22.95 6.05
N PHE A 158 -5.41 -22.66 4.74
CA PHE A 158 -5.31 -21.29 4.24
C PHE A 158 -6.61 -20.50 4.48
N VAL A 159 -7.76 -21.17 4.36
CA VAL A 159 -9.07 -20.56 4.68
C VAL A 159 -9.18 -20.27 6.17
N GLU A 160 -8.74 -21.21 7.00
CA GLU A 160 -8.67 -21.08 8.45
C GLU A 160 -7.72 -19.96 8.87
N LEU A 161 -6.49 -19.91 8.31
CA LEU A 161 -5.55 -18.84 8.61
C LEU A 161 -6.10 -17.47 8.21
N ARG A 162 -6.80 -17.37 7.07
CA ARG A 162 -7.50 -16.13 6.70
C ARG A 162 -8.59 -15.77 7.71
N HIS A 163 -9.38 -16.73 8.18
CA HIS A 163 -10.40 -16.49 9.21
C HIS A 163 -9.76 -15.96 10.49
N GLN A 164 -8.70 -16.63 10.96
CA GLN A 164 -7.92 -16.24 12.13
C GLN A 164 -7.33 -14.82 11.98
N SER A 165 -6.70 -14.53 10.84
CA SER A 165 -6.13 -13.20 10.55
C SER A 165 -7.15 -12.05 10.48
N THR A 166 -8.44 -12.34 10.31
CA THR A 166 -9.47 -11.30 10.10
C THR A 166 -10.47 -11.17 11.25
N HIS A 167 -10.75 -12.26 11.96
CA HIS A 167 -11.81 -12.30 12.98
C HIS A 167 -11.29 -12.66 14.38
N GLU A 168 -10.09 -13.24 14.47
CA GLU A 168 -9.48 -13.63 15.74
C GLU A 168 -8.21 -12.81 15.98
N GLN A 169 -7.35 -13.28 16.90
CA GLN A 169 -6.06 -12.66 17.14
C GLN A 169 -5.12 -12.92 15.97
N LEU A 170 -4.30 -11.90 15.65
CA LEU A 170 -3.30 -11.98 14.58
C LEU A 170 -2.38 -13.20 14.80
N PRO A 171 -2.17 -14.06 13.78
CA PRO A 171 -1.31 -15.22 13.92
C PRO A 171 0.14 -14.86 14.30
N SER A 172 0.86 -15.85 14.84
CA SER A 172 2.28 -15.70 15.16
C SER A 172 3.11 -15.51 13.88
N LEU A 173 4.23 -14.79 13.98
CA LEU A 173 5.11 -14.52 12.84
C LEU A 173 5.65 -15.82 12.21
N ALA A 174 5.89 -16.86 13.01
CA ALA A 174 6.30 -18.18 12.52
C ALA A 174 5.22 -18.85 11.65
N LYS A 175 3.94 -18.82 12.10
CA LYS A 175 2.80 -19.35 11.33
C LYS A 175 2.66 -18.60 10.00
N LEU A 176 2.79 -17.26 10.02
CA LEU A 176 2.69 -16.40 8.84
C LEU A 176 3.83 -16.62 7.83
N ARG A 177 5.09 -16.70 8.29
CA ARG A 177 6.25 -17.00 7.42
C ARG A 177 6.10 -18.35 6.71
N SER A 178 5.71 -19.39 7.46
CA SER A 178 5.49 -20.73 6.91
C SER A 178 4.34 -20.75 5.90
N ALA A 179 3.22 -20.10 6.24
CA ALA A 179 2.07 -19.99 5.37
C ALA A 179 2.36 -19.21 4.08
N ALA A 180 3.08 -18.08 4.15
CA ALA A 180 3.47 -17.29 2.99
C ALA A 180 4.35 -18.09 2.02
N LYS A 181 5.32 -18.86 2.54
CA LYS A 181 6.16 -19.77 1.71
C LYS A 181 5.31 -20.83 1.00
N LYS A 182 4.41 -21.49 1.74
CA LYS A 182 3.49 -22.50 1.19
C LYS A 182 2.54 -21.89 0.15
N ALA A 183 2.05 -20.66 0.38
CA ALA A 183 1.19 -19.95 -0.56
C ALA A 183 1.93 -19.58 -1.84
N LEU A 184 3.15 -19.05 -1.77
CA LEU A 184 3.97 -18.73 -2.96
C LEU A 184 4.24 -19.96 -3.83
N LEU A 185 4.49 -21.12 -3.20
CA LEU A 185 4.63 -22.42 -3.86
C LEU A 185 3.32 -22.88 -4.50
N TRP A 186 2.21 -22.78 -3.78
CA TRP A 186 0.91 -23.15 -4.31
C TRP A 186 0.52 -22.26 -5.52
N ILE A 187 0.79 -20.95 -5.45
CA ILE A 187 0.56 -20.01 -6.58
C ILE A 187 1.45 -20.36 -7.77
N TRP A 188 2.68 -20.83 -7.54
CA TRP A 188 3.56 -21.28 -8.61
C TRP A 188 2.94 -22.44 -9.40
N ASP A 189 2.54 -23.50 -8.70
CA ASP A 189 1.95 -24.69 -9.33
C ASP A 189 0.59 -24.39 -9.97
N TYR A 190 -0.22 -23.52 -9.36
CA TYR A 190 -1.55 -23.18 -9.85
C TYR A 190 -1.54 -22.21 -11.04
N TYR A 191 -0.57 -21.28 -11.12
CA TYR A 191 -0.59 -20.20 -12.11
C TYR A 191 0.72 -20.07 -12.90
N TRP A 192 1.84 -19.79 -12.24
CA TRP A 192 3.08 -19.38 -12.93
C TRP A 192 3.71 -20.49 -13.78
N LYS A 193 3.59 -21.75 -13.35
CA LYS A 193 4.08 -22.92 -14.09
C LYS A 193 3.38 -23.09 -15.44
N HIS A 194 2.11 -22.72 -15.53
CA HIS A 194 1.29 -22.88 -16.73
C HIS A 194 1.46 -21.75 -17.76
N LEU A 195 2.19 -20.69 -17.43
CA LEU A 195 2.51 -19.62 -18.38
C LEU A 195 3.52 -20.05 -19.47
N GLY A 196 4.02 -21.30 -19.40
CA GLY A 196 4.72 -22.06 -20.45
C GLY A 196 6.12 -21.53 -20.82
N ASP A 197 7.08 -22.44 -20.91
CA ASP A 197 8.40 -22.19 -21.55
C ASP A 197 8.37 -22.51 -23.07
N ASP A 198 7.31 -23.15 -23.56
CA ASP A 198 7.27 -23.84 -24.87
C ASP A 198 6.24 -23.31 -25.88
N ALA A 199 6.12 -21.99 -26.05
CA ALA A 199 5.55 -21.46 -27.29
C ALA A 199 6.53 -20.47 -27.88
N ALA A 200 7.08 -20.83 -29.04
CA ALA A 200 8.13 -20.12 -29.75
C ALA A 200 7.94 -18.60 -29.64
N ASP A 201 8.93 -17.91 -29.06
CA ASP A 201 8.96 -16.45 -29.05
C ASP A 201 8.66 -15.96 -30.48
N PRO A 202 7.68 -15.07 -30.70
CA PRO A 202 7.27 -14.68 -32.05
C PRO A 202 8.43 -14.15 -32.92
N CYS A 203 9.44 -13.53 -32.30
CA CYS A 203 10.67 -13.13 -32.98
C CYS A 203 11.48 -14.37 -33.40
N THR A 204 11.70 -15.32 -32.47
CA THR A 204 12.31 -16.63 -32.74
C THR A 204 11.55 -17.43 -33.80
N GLU A 205 10.23 -17.45 -33.77
CA GLU A 205 9.40 -18.12 -34.77
C GLU A 205 9.53 -17.45 -36.15
N THR A 206 9.61 -16.12 -36.20
CA THR A 206 9.82 -15.37 -37.45
C THR A 206 11.23 -15.60 -38.01
N VAL A 207 12.25 -15.68 -37.15
CA VAL A 207 13.62 -16.08 -37.52
C VAL A 207 13.62 -17.51 -38.05
N LEU A 208 12.99 -18.46 -37.36
CA LEU A 208 12.83 -19.83 -37.81
C LEU A 208 11.98 -19.94 -39.09
N LYS A 209 11.01 -19.05 -39.30
CA LYS A 209 10.21 -18.96 -40.53
C LYS A 209 11.10 -18.55 -41.69
N TYR A 210 11.98 -17.56 -41.50
CA TYR A 210 13.00 -17.17 -42.49
C TYR A 210 13.95 -18.34 -42.82
N LEU A 211 14.49 -19.01 -41.81
CA LEU A 211 15.42 -20.13 -42.01
C LEU A 211 14.78 -21.30 -42.78
N ARG A 212 13.48 -21.50 -42.61
CA ARG A 212 12.66 -22.49 -43.32
C ARG A 212 12.21 -22.05 -44.73
N GLN A 213 12.36 -20.78 -45.11
CA GLN A 213 12.05 -20.31 -46.47
C GLN A 213 13.24 -20.56 -47.41
N ASP A 214 12.94 -21.08 -48.59
CA ASP A 214 13.89 -21.20 -49.72
C ASP A 214 13.51 -20.30 -50.91
N ASP A 215 12.46 -19.48 -50.77
CA ASP A 215 11.97 -18.52 -51.79
C ASP A 215 12.35 -17.08 -51.39
N GLU A 216 13.15 -16.42 -52.23
CA GLU A 216 13.66 -15.06 -51.99
C GLU A 216 12.55 -14.00 -51.83
N SER A 217 11.43 -14.16 -52.53
CA SER A 217 10.32 -13.19 -52.49
C SER A 217 9.60 -13.22 -51.14
N ARG A 218 9.37 -14.43 -50.62
CA ARG A 218 8.79 -14.66 -49.29
C ARG A 218 9.77 -14.35 -48.17
N ALA A 219 11.06 -14.61 -48.37
CA ALA A 219 12.12 -14.25 -47.44
C ALA A 219 12.14 -12.73 -47.17
N ARG A 220 11.96 -11.91 -48.21
CA ARG A 220 11.84 -10.43 -48.08
C ARG A 220 10.59 -10.01 -47.32
N GLN A 221 9.45 -10.69 -47.52
CA GLN A 221 8.24 -10.43 -46.75
C GLN A 221 8.43 -10.73 -45.25
N VAL A 222 9.10 -11.84 -44.93
CA VAL A 222 9.43 -12.21 -43.54
C VAL A 222 10.45 -11.23 -42.92
N ILE A 223 11.42 -10.74 -43.70
CA ILE A 223 12.33 -9.66 -43.26
C ILE A 223 11.56 -8.37 -42.92
N ASN A 224 10.56 -8.01 -43.72
CA ASN A 224 9.69 -6.86 -43.42
C ASN A 224 8.83 -7.11 -42.17
N GLU A 225 8.39 -8.35 -41.93
CA GLU A 225 7.73 -8.72 -40.68
C GLU A 225 8.66 -8.54 -39.47
N MET A 226 9.98 -8.74 -39.63
CA MET A 226 11.00 -8.54 -38.58
C MET A 226 11.21 -7.07 -38.19
N GLU A 227 10.80 -6.09 -39.01
CA GLU A 227 10.88 -4.67 -38.67
C GLU A 227 9.99 -4.27 -37.47
N ARG A 228 9.06 -5.15 -37.08
CA ARG A 228 8.19 -4.96 -35.92
C ARG A 228 8.94 -5.02 -34.59
N TRP A 229 10.15 -5.60 -34.56
CA TRP A 229 10.98 -5.71 -33.35
C TRP A 229 12.24 -4.82 -33.43
N PRO A 230 12.77 -4.36 -32.29
CA PRO A 230 14.05 -3.66 -32.23
C PRO A 230 15.17 -4.50 -32.85
N ARG A 231 16.07 -3.87 -33.62
CA ARG A 231 17.17 -4.57 -34.33
C ARG A 231 18.07 -5.36 -33.37
N GLU A 232 18.38 -4.81 -32.20
CA GLU A 232 19.15 -5.49 -31.15
C GLU A 232 18.51 -6.82 -30.71
N ARG A 233 17.18 -6.85 -30.59
CA ARG A 233 16.42 -8.06 -30.26
C ARG A 233 16.50 -9.08 -31.38
N VAL A 234 16.32 -8.66 -32.63
CA VAL A 234 16.41 -9.56 -33.79
C VAL A 234 17.81 -10.17 -33.90
N PHE A 235 18.87 -9.37 -33.71
CA PHE A 235 20.25 -9.89 -33.70
C PHE A 235 20.54 -10.81 -32.52
N GLY A 236 20.03 -10.49 -31.33
CA GLY A 236 20.11 -11.36 -30.15
C GLY A 236 19.45 -12.72 -30.39
N THR A 237 18.22 -12.73 -30.91
CA THR A 237 17.50 -13.96 -31.28
C THR A 237 18.21 -14.73 -32.39
N ILE A 238 18.77 -14.06 -33.40
CA ILE A 238 19.57 -14.73 -34.46
C ILE A 238 20.81 -15.40 -33.83
N ALA A 239 21.47 -14.76 -32.86
CA ALA A 239 22.62 -15.35 -32.17
C ALA A 239 22.22 -16.56 -31.31
N GLU A 240 21.10 -16.49 -30.61
CA GLU A 240 20.53 -17.60 -29.83
C GLU A 240 20.12 -18.78 -30.73
N VAL A 241 19.42 -18.52 -31.83
CA VAL A 241 19.01 -19.55 -32.81
C VAL A 241 20.23 -20.16 -33.50
N ARG A 242 21.25 -19.36 -33.82
CA ARG A 242 22.53 -19.82 -34.37
C ARG A 242 23.26 -20.75 -33.40
N ASN A 243 23.24 -20.45 -32.11
CA ASN A 243 23.93 -21.25 -31.10
C ASN A 243 23.15 -22.51 -30.67
N SER A 244 21.84 -22.56 -30.92
CA SER A 244 20.96 -23.67 -30.51
C SER A 244 20.68 -24.70 -31.61
N LEU A 245 20.78 -24.35 -32.90
CA LEU A 245 20.54 -25.27 -34.01
C LEU A 245 21.82 -25.96 -34.52
N PRO A 246 21.91 -27.31 -34.54
CA PRO A 246 23.04 -28.01 -35.13
C PRO A 246 22.93 -28.05 -36.67
N GLY A 247 23.89 -27.44 -37.37
CA GLY A 247 24.07 -27.60 -38.82
C GLY A 247 24.62 -26.37 -39.56
N ASN A 248 25.60 -26.59 -40.45
CA ASN A 248 26.27 -25.51 -41.22
C ASN A 248 25.32 -24.67 -42.08
N LYS A 249 24.23 -25.27 -42.57
CA LYS A 249 23.23 -24.57 -43.40
C LYS A 249 22.41 -23.55 -42.61
N ALA A 250 22.03 -23.87 -41.36
CA ALA A 250 21.32 -22.95 -40.48
C ALA A 250 22.24 -21.80 -40.03
N PHE A 251 23.51 -22.13 -39.73
CA PHE A 251 24.53 -21.14 -39.42
C PHE A 251 24.74 -20.11 -40.55
N LEU A 252 24.90 -20.59 -41.79
CA LEU A 252 25.10 -19.74 -42.97
C LEU A 252 23.88 -18.85 -43.24
N LYS A 253 22.65 -19.39 -43.15
CA LYS A 253 21.43 -18.59 -43.32
C LYS A 253 21.23 -17.56 -42.20
N CYS A 254 21.60 -17.87 -40.96
CA CYS A 254 21.61 -16.89 -39.85
C CYS A 254 22.63 -15.76 -40.10
N GLN A 255 23.80 -16.10 -40.64
CA GLN A 255 24.85 -15.13 -40.97
C GLN A 255 24.43 -14.24 -42.15
N GLU A 256 23.85 -14.83 -43.20
CA GLU A 256 23.29 -14.13 -44.35
C GLU A 256 22.16 -13.17 -43.92
N LEU A 257 21.22 -13.62 -43.09
CA LEU A 257 20.19 -12.76 -42.52
C LEU A 257 20.81 -11.60 -41.73
N SER A 258 21.80 -11.88 -40.88
CA SER A 258 22.47 -10.84 -40.11
C SER A 258 23.18 -9.81 -41.01
N GLN A 259 23.72 -10.23 -42.16
CA GLN A 259 24.37 -9.35 -43.11
C GLN A 259 23.37 -8.51 -43.90
N LEU A 260 22.28 -9.12 -44.37
CA LEU A 260 21.19 -8.42 -45.06
C LEU A 260 20.56 -7.33 -44.19
N LEU A 261 20.32 -7.61 -42.90
CA LEU A 261 19.75 -6.61 -41.99
C LEU A 261 20.71 -5.43 -41.75
N LYS A 262 22.03 -5.67 -41.73
CA LYS A 262 23.06 -4.61 -41.65
C LYS A 262 23.18 -3.80 -42.95
N GLU A 263 23.05 -4.45 -44.10
CA GLU A 263 23.07 -3.77 -45.40
C GLU A 263 21.85 -2.85 -45.58
N VAL A 264 20.66 -3.30 -45.19
CA VAL A 264 19.44 -2.48 -45.19
C VAL A 264 19.59 -1.25 -44.30
N GLU A 265 20.20 -1.41 -43.12
CA GLU A 265 20.50 -0.29 -42.21
C GLU A 265 21.48 0.71 -42.83
N SER A 266 22.53 0.22 -43.49
CA SER A 266 23.50 1.08 -44.18
C SER A 266 22.90 1.85 -45.36
N ARG A 267 21.94 1.26 -46.09
CA ARG A 267 21.23 1.94 -47.20
C ARG A 267 20.26 2.99 -46.68
N GLN A 268 19.49 2.68 -45.63
CA GLN A 268 18.59 3.64 -45.01
C GLN A 268 19.34 4.83 -44.39
N LYS A 269 20.56 4.61 -43.86
CA LYS A 269 21.44 5.67 -43.37
C LYS A 269 21.95 6.57 -44.52
N LYS A 270 22.40 5.97 -45.63
CA LYS A 270 22.83 6.71 -46.83
C LYS A 270 21.70 7.50 -47.52
N GLU A 271 20.49 6.95 -47.56
CA GLU A 271 19.33 7.66 -48.13
C GLU A 271 18.92 8.86 -47.26
N ALA A 272 18.98 8.71 -45.93
CA ALA A 272 18.74 9.81 -44.98
C ALA A 272 19.80 10.93 -45.12
N ASP A 273 21.07 10.57 -45.30
CA ASP A 273 22.17 11.54 -45.49
C ASP A 273 22.08 12.26 -46.86
N SER A 274 21.62 11.59 -47.93
CA SER A 274 21.46 12.25 -49.25
C SER A 274 20.28 13.23 -49.29
N MET A 275 19.25 13.01 -48.46
CA MET A 275 18.07 13.87 -48.41
C MET A 275 18.34 15.19 -47.67
N THR A 276 19.39 15.24 -46.85
CA THR A 276 19.90 16.46 -46.19
C THR A 276 20.81 17.31 -47.07
N ASP A 277 21.42 16.75 -48.12
CA ASP A 277 22.32 17.50 -49.03
C ASP A 277 21.56 18.28 -50.12
N ILE A 278 20.36 17.84 -50.52
CA ILE A 278 19.55 18.52 -51.55
C ILE A 278 19.02 19.89 -51.06
N GLN A 279 18.94 20.12 -49.74
CA GLN A 279 18.49 21.41 -49.17
C GLN A 279 19.61 22.47 -49.04
N LYS A 280 20.87 22.13 -49.32
CA LYS A 280 22.00 23.09 -49.22
C LYS A 280 22.35 23.81 -50.52
N ASP A 281 21.92 23.31 -51.68
CA ASP A 281 22.33 23.85 -52.99
C ASP A 281 21.40 24.94 -53.57
N THR A 282 20.45 25.47 -52.79
CA THR A 282 19.48 26.50 -53.28
C THR A 282 19.66 27.90 -52.68
N ALA A 283 20.77 28.20 -52.01
CA ALA A 283 21.00 29.51 -51.38
C ALA A 283 22.35 30.12 -51.79
N MET A 284 22.50 30.45 -53.07
CA MET A 284 23.57 31.35 -53.51
C MET A 284 23.24 32.03 -54.86
N ASP A 285 22.37 33.04 -54.85
CA ASP A 285 22.46 34.18 -55.78
C ASP A 285 21.62 35.39 -55.29
N CYS A 286 22.06 36.58 -55.70
CA CYS A 286 21.40 37.90 -55.65
C CYS A 286 21.60 38.78 -54.40
N THR A 287 22.60 39.66 -54.52
CA THR A 287 22.71 40.96 -53.84
C THR A 287 21.85 42.05 -54.49
N ASP A 288 21.29 42.91 -53.63
CA ASP A 288 20.96 44.34 -53.82
C ASP A 288 19.67 44.74 -54.59
N SER A 289 18.66 45.22 -53.84
CA SER A 289 18.12 46.59 -53.97
C SER A 289 16.89 46.84 -53.07
N SER A 290 17.03 47.85 -52.21
CA SER A 290 16.02 48.75 -51.63
C SER A 290 14.51 48.48 -51.80
N ARG A 291 13.76 48.35 -50.69
CA ARG A 291 12.66 49.27 -50.29
C ARG A 291 11.91 48.85 -49.01
N GLU A 292 11.67 49.87 -48.19
CA GLU A 292 10.48 50.13 -47.35
C GLU A 292 10.11 49.17 -46.21
N THR A 293 10.27 49.74 -45.02
CA THR A 293 9.81 49.41 -43.67
C THR A 293 8.42 48.81 -43.54
N GLU A 294 8.33 47.60 -42.99
CA GLU A 294 7.24 47.16 -42.10
C GLU A 294 7.89 46.54 -40.86
N ASP A 295 7.36 46.88 -39.67
CA ASP A 295 7.86 46.49 -38.36
C ASP A 295 7.93 44.96 -38.17
N PRO A 296 8.91 44.43 -37.41
CA PRO A 296 9.05 42.99 -37.20
C PRO A 296 8.00 42.48 -36.20
N GLU A 297 7.25 41.44 -36.59
CA GLU A 297 6.53 40.61 -35.62
C GLU A 297 7.51 40.06 -34.57
N PRO A 298 7.12 40.02 -33.27
CA PRO A 298 8.00 39.50 -32.23
C PRO A 298 8.26 38.01 -32.48
N ALA A 299 9.54 37.65 -32.39
CA ALA A 299 10.07 36.31 -32.52
C ALA A 299 9.20 35.29 -31.76
N GLN A 300 8.71 34.30 -32.50
CA GLN A 300 8.07 33.12 -31.95
C GLN A 300 9.11 32.38 -31.10
N GLU A 301 9.05 32.60 -29.78
CA GLU A 301 9.87 31.89 -28.80
C GLU A 301 9.69 30.39 -28.99
N ASP A 302 10.82 29.68 -29.01
CA ASP A 302 11.00 28.27 -29.31
C ASP A 302 10.32 27.40 -28.22
N LEU A 303 9.00 27.27 -28.34
CA LEU A 303 8.17 26.35 -27.57
C LEU A 303 8.64 24.94 -27.93
N GLY A 304 9.18 24.16 -26.98
CA GLY A 304 9.71 22.79 -27.14
C GLY A 304 8.70 21.72 -27.60
N TRP A 305 7.90 22.05 -28.61
CA TRP A 305 6.82 21.35 -29.27
C TRP A 305 6.98 21.62 -30.76
N SER A 306 7.58 20.70 -31.50
CA SER A 306 7.59 20.73 -32.95
C SER A 306 6.60 19.71 -33.50
N ARG A 307 5.90 20.08 -34.56
CA ARG A 307 5.17 19.12 -35.38
C ARG A 307 6.22 18.28 -36.12
N PHE A 308 6.02 16.96 -36.19
CA PHE A 308 6.92 16.11 -36.97
C PHE A 308 6.92 16.54 -38.43
N GLU A 309 8.05 17.05 -38.91
CA GLU A 309 8.26 17.41 -40.30
C GLU A 309 8.94 16.23 -41.02
N GLY A 310 8.21 15.59 -41.92
CA GLY A 310 8.65 14.40 -42.66
C GLY A 310 7.48 13.50 -43.07
N VAL A 311 7.78 12.43 -43.83
CA VAL A 311 6.77 11.43 -44.22
C VAL A 311 6.39 10.57 -43.00
N TRP A 312 5.22 10.83 -42.41
CA TRP A 312 4.71 10.04 -41.29
C TRP A 312 4.37 8.59 -41.72
N LYS A 313 4.99 7.61 -41.04
CA LYS A 313 4.65 6.18 -41.17
C LYS A 313 3.83 5.75 -39.97
N ALA A 314 2.63 5.22 -40.21
CA ALA A 314 1.76 4.72 -39.15
C ALA A 314 2.41 3.55 -38.39
N LYS A 315 2.59 3.71 -37.08
CA LYS A 315 3.15 2.70 -36.18
C LYS A 315 2.19 2.43 -35.02
N PRO A 316 2.17 1.20 -34.46
CA PRO A 316 1.43 0.93 -33.23
C PRO A 316 1.88 1.84 -32.08
N ILE A 317 0.91 2.22 -31.25
CA ILE A 317 1.11 3.00 -30.02
C ILE A 317 2.21 2.34 -29.16
N GLY A 318 3.20 3.13 -28.73
CA GLY A 318 4.31 2.65 -27.88
C GLY A 318 5.52 2.04 -28.60
N THR A 319 5.54 2.00 -29.95
CA THR A 319 6.72 1.58 -30.72
C THR A 319 7.49 2.77 -31.30
N LEU A 320 8.74 2.94 -30.88
CA LEU A 320 9.67 3.93 -31.46
C LEU A 320 10.71 3.17 -32.30
N GLY A 321 10.88 3.57 -33.57
CA GLY A 321 11.92 3.02 -34.44
C GLY A 321 13.25 3.69 -34.16
N ILE A 322 14.35 2.92 -34.11
CA ILE A 322 15.72 3.34 -33.76
C ILE A 322 16.36 4.31 -34.80
N GLN A 323 15.59 4.88 -35.72
CA GLN A 323 16.10 5.89 -36.66
C GLN A 323 16.32 7.26 -36.00
N PHE A 324 15.83 7.48 -34.78
CA PHE A 324 16.01 8.74 -34.05
C PHE A 324 17.30 8.83 -33.22
N LEU A 325 18.15 7.80 -33.18
CA LEU A 325 19.33 7.76 -32.29
C LEU A 325 20.70 7.69 -33.01
N VAL A 326 20.75 7.75 -34.35
CA VAL A 326 22.03 7.57 -35.09
C VAL A 326 22.54 8.88 -35.74
N GLY A 327 21.86 10.01 -35.54
CA GLY A 327 22.25 11.32 -36.09
C GLY A 327 23.07 12.25 -35.19
N LEU A 328 23.56 11.77 -34.03
CA LEU A 328 24.29 12.61 -33.06
C LEU A 328 25.66 11.99 -32.69
N SER A 329 26.46 11.60 -33.69
CA SER A 329 27.82 11.10 -33.43
C SER A 329 28.94 12.10 -33.71
N ASP A 330 28.66 13.36 -34.00
CA ASP A 330 29.70 14.40 -34.08
C ASP A 330 29.33 15.61 -33.23
N SER A 331 30.25 15.98 -32.33
CA SER A 331 30.23 17.06 -31.35
C SER A 331 29.45 16.82 -30.02
N GLY A 332 30.19 16.34 -29.01
CA GLY A 332 30.16 16.91 -27.65
C GLY A 332 28.89 16.87 -26.77
N GLN A 333 27.77 16.26 -27.16
CA GLN A 333 26.50 16.32 -26.41
C GLN A 333 26.02 14.97 -25.86
N LEU A 334 26.78 14.34 -24.97
CA LEU A 334 26.32 13.17 -24.19
C LEU A 334 25.39 13.56 -23.01
N ALA A 335 25.37 14.83 -22.60
CA ALA A 335 24.53 15.33 -21.51
C ALA A 335 23.09 15.68 -21.94
N GLU A 336 22.85 15.88 -23.23
CA GLU A 336 21.55 16.29 -23.79
C GLU A 336 20.68 15.10 -24.23
N ALA A 337 21.29 13.99 -24.66
CA ALA A 337 20.56 12.77 -25.02
C ALA A 337 19.85 12.12 -23.82
N SER A 338 20.42 12.22 -22.61
CA SER A 338 19.80 11.75 -21.35
C SER A 338 18.59 12.62 -20.95
N ARG A 339 18.63 13.92 -21.29
CA ARG A 339 17.51 14.84 -21.08
C ARG A 339 16.38 14.59 -22.08
N ALA A 340 16.70 14.31 -23.35
CA ALA A 340 15.71 14.04 -24.39
C ALA A 340 14.90 12.73 -24.16
N ALA A 341 15.55 11.67 -23.68
CA ALA A 341 14.87 10.41 -23.33
C ALA A 341 13.89 10.58 -22.13
N THR A 342 14.23 11.47 -21.19
CA THR A 342 13.39 11.82 -20.04
C THR A 342 12.19 12.68 -20.44
N VAL A 343 12.33 13.50 -21.50
CA VAL A 343 11.26 14.35 -22.04
C VAL A 343 10.26 13.56 -22.91
N MET A 344 10.69 12.58 -23.69
CA MET A 344 9.79 11.75 -24.53
C MET A 344 8.83 10.85 -23.73
N MET A 345 9.23 10.37 -22.54
CA MET A 345 8.30 9.62 -21.67
C MET A 345 7.21 10.50 -21.04
N ARG A 346 7.41 11.83 -20.99
CA ARG A 346 6.44 12.77 -20.41
C ARG A 346 5.37 13.24 -21.41
N THR A 347 5.63 13.19 -22.71
CA THR A 347 4.72 13.74 -23.74
C THR A 347 3.59 12.81 -24.20
N TYR A 348 3.67 11.50 -23.96
CA TYR A 348 2.61 10.56 -24.40
C TYR A 348 1.34 10.59 -23.54
N ALA A 349 1.35 11.27 -22.39
CA ALA A 349 0.21 11.38 -21.48
C ALA A 349 -0.73 12.57 -21.78
N ARG A 350 -0.52 13.30 -22.88
CA ARG A 350 -1.20 14.56 -23.18
C ARG A 350 -2.07 14.49 -24.45
N TRP A 351 -3.03 13.55 -24.52
CA TRP A 351 -4.05 13.54 -25.57
C TRP A 351 -5.42 13.11 -25.02
N THR A 352 -6.21 14.10 -24.59
CA THR A 352 -7.67 14.26 -24.81
C THR A 352 -8.10 15.58 -24.17
N ARG A 353 -8.42 16.56 -25.01
CA ARG A 353 -9.00 17.88 -24.68
C ARG A 353 -10.38 17.91 -25.39
N ASP A 354 -11.43 18.56 -24.88
CA ASP A 354 -11.58 20.02 -25.04
C ASP A 354 -12.48 20.74 -23.99
N PRO A 355 -12.35 22.08 -23.85
CA PRO A 355 -12.99 22.97 -22.85
C PRO A 355 -14.15 23.85 -23.46
N PRO A 356 -14.76 24.83 -22.73
CA PRO A 356 -14.15 26.17 -22.58
C PRO A 356 -14.39 26.92 -21.24
N ALA A 357 -13.52 27.94 -21.05
CA ALA A 357 -13.58 29.13 -20.18
C ALA A 357 -13.42 28.98 -18.66
N PHE A 358 -12.27 29.39 -18.12
CA PHE A 358 -12.11 30.46 -17.11
C PHE A 358 -10.63 30.89 -17.05
N SER A 359 -10.41 32.19 -16.88
CA SER A 359 -9.13 32.89 -16.98
C SER A 359 -8.47 33.08 -15.62
N GLN A 360 -7.15 32.84 -15.57
CA GLN A 360 -6.15 33.45 -14.67
C GLN A 360 -6.13 33.10 -13.17
N ILE A 361 -5.94 31.80 -12.86
CA ILE A 361 -4.87 31.41 -11.94
C ILE A 361 -4.20 30.20 -12.58
N GLU A 362 -3.05 30.37 -13.22
CA GLU A 362 -2.26 29.23 -13.67
C GLU A 362 -1.45 28.70 -12.47
N THR A 363 -2.14 28.05 -11.54
CA THR A 363 -1.53 27.29 -10.44
C THR A 363 -0.79 26.07 -11.02
N TRP A 364 0.44 26.26 -11.48
CA TRP A 364 1.34 25.15 -11.76
C TRP A 364 2.29 24.99 -10.57
N ILE A 365 1.90 24.15 -9.61
CA ILE A 365 2.68 22.98 -9.17
C ILE A 365 1.72 22.01 -8.46
N TYR A 366 1.41 20.99 -9.24
CA TYR A 366 0.84 19.71 -8.87
C TYR A 366 1.90 18.96 -8.05
N PHE A 367 1.74 18.82 -6.73
CA PHE A 367 2.32 17.65 -6.09
C PHE A 367 1.48 16.46 -6.55
N ARG A 368 1.99 15.76 -7.57
CA ARG A 368 1.67 14.35 -7.66
C ARG A 368 2.18 13.77 -6.34
N CYS A 369 1.26 13.27 -5.52
CA CYS A 369 1.40 11.93 -4.99
C CYS A 369 2.02 11.08 -6.13
N GLY A 370 3.36 10.92 -6.13
CA GLY A 370 3.85 9.59 -6.44
C GLY A 370 3.12 8.68 -5.46
N GLU A 371 2.68 7.50 -5.88
CA GLU A 371 1.99 6.55 -4.99
C GLU A 371 2.82 6.29 -3.73
N GLY A 372 2.67 7.18 -2.74
CA GLY A 372 2.92 6.95 -1.35
C GLY A 372 1.70 6.27 -0.80
N SER A 373 1.85 5.60 0.33
CA SER A 373 0.81 4.84 1.02
C SER A 373 -0.30 5.70 1.65
N HIS A 374 -0.48 6.97 1.27
CA HIS A 374 -1.25 7.97 2.03
C HIS A 374 -2.12 8.87 1.13
N ASP A 375 -3.29 9.27 1.64
CA ASP A 375 -4.33 10.05 0.94
C ASP A 375 -4.20 11.58 1.12
N ASN A 376 -3.02 12.06 1.53
CA ASN A 376 -2.77 13.46 1.91
C ASN A 376 -2.45 14.35 0.70
N TYR A 377 -2.83 15.62 0.76
CA TYR A 377 -2.46 16.66 -0.19
C TYR A 377 -1.45 17.63 0.41
N ALA A 378 -0.44 17.97 -0.38
CA ALA A 378 0.45 19.10 -0.14
C ALA A 378 0.28 20.12 -1.27
N TYR A 379 0.27 21.41 -0.94
CA TYR A 379 0.01 22.48 -1.92
C TYR A 379 1.16 23.46 -1.99
N LEU A 380 1.73 23.65 -3.18
CA LEU A 380 2.67 24.73 -3.45
C LEU A 380 1.95 25.89 -4.09
N VAL A 381 1.89 27.00 -3.39
CA VAL A 381 1.32 28.26 -3.89
C VAL A 381 2.48 29.17 -4.27
N VAL A 382 2.44 29.74 -5.47
CA VAL A 382 3.50 30.58 -6.03
C VAL A 382 2.89 31.89 -6.52
N ASP A 383 3.45 33.03 -6.13
CA ASP A 383 3.18 34.31 -6.79
C ASP A 383 3.97 34.37 -8.09
N ASP A 384 3.28 34.43 -9.22
CA ASP A 384 3.93 34.46 -10.52
C ASP A 384 4.80 35.70 -10.75
N LYS A 385 4.51 36.81 -10.05
CA LYS A 385 5.23 38.08 -10.21
C LYS A 385 6.55 38.08 -9.45
N SER A 386 6.52 37.80 -8.15
CA SER A 386 7.74 37.78 -7.33
C SER A 386 8.48 36.44 -7.36
N LYS A 387 7.81 35.38 -7.82
CA LYS A 387 8.21 33.97 -7.66
C LYS A 387 8.25 33.51 -6.20
N ASP A 388 7.78 34.31 -5.25
CA ASP A 388 7.66 33.89 -3.85
C ASP A 388 6.66 32.75 -3.74
N ALA A 389 7.00 31.75 -2.94
CA ALA A 389 6.23 30.53 -2.83
C ALA A 389 6.09 30.09 -1.36
N VAL A 390 4.96 29.46 -1.06
CA VAL A 390 4.69 28.79 0.21
C VAL A 390 4.23 27.37 -0.05
N ILE A 391 4.71 26.43 0.76
CA ILE A 391 4.27 25.04 0.75
C ILE A 391 3.33 24.81 1.92
N ILE A 392 2.22 24.11 1.69
CA ILE A 392 1.14 23.86 2.66
C ILE A 392 0.99 22.35 2.87
N ASP A 393 0.86 21.94 4.14
CA ASP A 393 0.65 20.57 4.63
C ASP A 393 1.56 19.51 3.97
N PRO A 394 2.90 19.69 3.96
CA PRO A 394 3.81 18.77 3.31
C PRO A 394 4.10 17.53 4.18
N ALA A 395 3.04 16.76 4.45
CA ALA A 395 3.02 15.60 5.35
C ALA A 395 4.07 14.50 5.06
N ASN A 396 4.70 14.51 3.88
CA ASN A 396 5.80 13.60 3.55
C ASN A 396 7.03 14.36 3.00
N PRO A 397 7.89 14.90 3.88
CA PRO A 397 9.05 15.71 3.50
C PRO A 397 9.98 15.04 2.46
N PRO A 398 10.29 13.73 2.52
CA PRO A 398 11.10 13.04 1.50
C PRO A 398 10.54 13.08 0.07
N GLU A 399 9.21 13.15 -0.10
CA GLU A 399 8.58 13.24 -1.43
C GLU A 399 8.56 14.67 -1.95
N VAL A 400 8.35 15.65 -1.05
CA VAL A 400 8.19 17.06 -1.40
C VAL A 400 9.54 17.76 -1.58
N ALA A 401 10.53 17.44 -0.74
CA ALA A 401 11.82 18.14 -0.67
C ALA A 401 12.66 18.06 -1.97
N PRO A 402 12.75 16.93 -2.70
CA PRO A 402 13.50 16.88 -3.96
C PRO A 402 12.93 17.81 -5.03
N VAL A 403 11.59 17.87 -5.13
CA VAL A 403 10.88 18.71 -6.10
C VAL A 403 11.08 20.20 -5.78
N LEU A 404 10.95 20.58 -4.52
CA LEU A 404 11.21 21.95 -4.08
C LEU A 404 12.67 22.35 -4.33
N LYS A 405 13.65 21.49 -4.00
CA LYS A 405 15.07 21.75 -4.24
C LYS A 405 15.39 21.92 -5.72
N GLU A 406 14.79 21.12 -6.60
CA GLU A 406 14.95 21.26 -8.04
C GLU A 406 14.35 22.57 -8.56
N ALA A 407 13.15 22.94 -8.10
CA ALA A 407 12.48 24.18 -8.50
C ALA A 407 13.22 25.44 -8.04
N ILE A 408 13.74 25.45 -6.80
CA ILE A 408 14.58 26.52 -6.26
C ILE A 408 15.88 26.63 -7.05
N LYS A 409 16.58 25.51 -7.28
CA LYS A 409 17.84 25.49 -8.04
C LYS A 409 17.65 25.96 -9.49
N ALA A 410 16.50 25.69 -10.08
CA ALA A 410 16.13 26.14 -11.41
C ALA A 410 15.68 27.62 -11.46
N GLY A 411 15.65 28.34 -10.33
CA GLY A 411 15.20 29.73 -10.24
C GLY A 411 13.71 29.92 -10.52
N LYS A 412 12.90 28.85 -10.41
CA LYS A 412 11.47 28.88 -10.72
C LYS A 412 10.62 29.40 -9.56
N ILE A 413 11.08 29.19 -8.33
CA ILE A 413 10.40 29.61 -7.10
C ILE A 413 11.43 30.16 -6.09
N ASN A 414 10.97 31.06 -5.25
CA ASN A 414 11.62 31.54 -4.04
C ASN A 414 10.78 31.08 -2.84
N LEU A 415 11.15 29.98 -2.19
CA LEU A 415 10.38 29.43 -1.08
C LEU A 415 10.57 30.33 0.15
N THR A 416 9.54 31.07 0.56
CA THR A 416 9.60 32.07 1.63
C THR A 416 9.13 31.52 2.98
N ALA A 417 8.12 30.65 2.97
CA ALA A 417 7.54 30.09 4.19
C ALA A 417 7.01 28.66 3.97
N ILE A 418 6.74 28.00 5.08
CA ILE A 418 6.09 26.69 5.16
C ILE A 418 4.86 26.83 6.06
N LEU A 419 3.71 26.34 5.60
CA LEU A 419 2.50 26.21 6.38
C LEU A 419 2.42 24.73 6.83
N GLU A 420 2.82 24.45 8.08
CA GLU A 420 2.98 23.12 8.74
C GLU A 420 4.29 22.31 8.47
N GLU A 421 4.82 21.62 9.49
CA GLU A 421 6.21 21.10 9.59
C GLU A 421 6.76 20.36 8.35
N LEU A 422 7.88 20.88 7.82
CA LEU A 422 8.91 20.10 7.15
C LEU A 422 10.10 20.04 8.12
N GLY A 423 10.68 18.86 8.36
CA GLY A 423 11.92 18.70 9.13
C GLY A 423 13.17 19.31 8.46
N ILE A 424 13.07 20.56 7.96
CA ILE A 424 14.07 21.33 7.23
C ILE A 424 14.27 22.66 7.98
N SER A 425 15.44 22.83 8.60
CA SER A 425 15.67 23.78 9.69
C SER A 425 16.06 25.22 9.32
N GLN A 426 15.52 25.82 8.25
CA GLN A 426 15.95 27.18 7.83
C GLN A 426 14.88 28.12 7.24
N LEU A 427 13.58 27.78 7.28
CA LEU A 427 12.50 28.61 6.71
C LEU A 427 11.50 29.05 7.78
N GLU A 428 10.80 30.15 7.53
CA GLU A 428 9.69 30.59 8.39
C GLU A 428 8.56 29.54 8.33
N ILE A 429 8.12 29.06 9.50
CA ILE A 429 7.03 28.09 9.64
C ILE A 429 5.83 28.82 10.24
N ILE A 430 4.78 28.98 9.45
CA ILE A 430 3.55 29.67 9.82
C ILE A 430 2.50 28.60 10.16
N GLY A 431 1.91 28.63 11.35
CA GLY A 431 0.99 27.56 11.74
C GLY A 431 0.38 27.72 13.13
N GLY A 432 -0.32 26.68 13.57
CA GLY A 432 -0.86 26.56 14.92
C GLY A 432 0.24 26.66 15.98
N LYS A 433 -0.10 27.23 17.14
CA LYS A 433 0.85 27.48 18.25
C LYS A 433 1.52 26.20 18.78
N ASP A 434 0.87 25.06 18.64
CA ASP A 434 1.32 23.78 19.20
C ASP A 434 2.02 22.91 18.13
N CYS A 435 2.13 23.41 16.89
CA CYS A 435 2.86 22.78 15.80
C CYS A 435 4.38 22.84 16.04
N ALA A 436 5.06 21.71 15.87
CA ALA A 436 6.51 21.63 16.07
C ALA A 436 7.27 22.50 15.06
N GLY A 437 8.18 23.34 15.57
CA GLY A 437 8.99 24.22 14.74
C GLY A 437 8.30 25.49 14.25
N VAL A 438 7.05 25.76 14.66
CA VAL A 438 6.34 27.00 14.31
C VAL A 438 7.15 28.24 14.73
N THR A 439 7.32 29.18 13.79
CA THR A 439 7.98 30.46 14.03
C THR A 439 6.97 31.58 14.18
N THR A 440 5.84 31.50 13.47
CA THR A 440 4.81 32.55 13.42
C THR A 440 3.43 31.93 13.52
N THR A 441 2.60 32.39 14.47
CA THR A 441 1.20 31.98 14.58
C THR A 441 0.31 33.20 14.34
N PRO A 442 -0.37 33.29 13.18
CA PRO A 442 -1.26 34.41 12.90
C PRO A 442 -2.48 34.34 13.82
N GLN A 443 -2.97 35.50 14.27
CA GLN A 443 -4.24 35.60 14.97
C GLN A 443 -5.42 35.32 14.03
N HIS A 444 -6.57 34.97 14.59
CA HIS A 444 -7.79 34.82 13.79
C HIS A 444 -8.11 36.13 13.04
N GLY A 445 -8.16 36.04 11.72
CA GLY A 445 -8.43 37.16 10.83
C GLY A 445 -7.20 38.01 10.47
N GLU A 446 -6.03 37.70 11.01
CA GLU A 446 -4.78 38.39 10.68
C GLU A 446 -4.38 38.11 9.23
N THR A 447 -3.89 39.16 8.56
CA THR A 447 -3.49 39.11 7.16
C THR A 447 -2.00 39.37 6.99
N PHE A 448 -1.35 38.58 6.15
CA PHE A 448 0.04 38.76 5.72
C PHE A 448 0.16 38.62 4.19
N LYS A 449 1.34 38.85 3.64
CA LYS A 449 1.59 38.87 2.19
C LYS A 449 2.52 37.74 1.76
N LEU A 450 2.18 37.10 0.65
CA LEU A 450 3.07 36.23 -0.13
C LEU A 450 3.26 36.89 -1.49
N GLY A 451 4.37 37.60 -1.69
CA GLY A 451 4.54 38.47 -2.85
C GLY A 451 3.37 39.47 -2.98
N SER A 452 2.63 39.38 -4.08
CA SER A 452 1.42 40.18 -4.31
C SER A 452 0.13 39.62 -3.67
N ILE A 453 0.12 38.34 -3.30
CA ILE A 453 -1.04 37.60 -2.79
C ILE A 453 -1.31 37.96 -1.32
N THR A 454 -2.57 38.20 -0.96
CA THR A 454 -3.00 38.40 0.43
C THR A 454 -3.36 37.06 1.05
N VAL A 455 -2.80 36.75 2.21
CA VAL A 455 -3.11 35.53 2.97
C VAL A 455 -3.73 35.92 4.30
N LYS A 456 -4.85 35.30 4.66
CA LYS A 456 -5.57 35.52 5.91
C LYS A 456 -5.65 34.21 6.71
N GLY A 457 -5.19 34.25 7.97
CA GLY A 457 -5.35 33.14 8.90
C GLY A 457 -6.78 33.06 9.43
N VAL A 458 -7.44 31.92 9.26
CA VAL A 458 -8.79 31.66 9.75
C VAL A 458 -8.73 30.49 10.73
N HIS A 459 -8.62 30.79 12.02
CA HIS A 459 -8.63 29.74 13.06
C HIS A 459 -9.90 28.91 12.97
N THR A 460 -9.76 27.59 13.09
CA THR A 460 -10.86 26.61 13.01
C THR A 460 -10.62 25.47 14.02
N PRO A 461 -10.54 25.78 15.33
CA PRO A 461 -10.31 24.76 16.35
C PRO A 461 -11.43 23.73 16.31
N CYS A 462 -11.09 22.44 16.26
CA CYS A 462 -11.98 21.31 16.55
C CYS A 462 -11.25 19.98 16.26
N HIS A 463 -10.73 19.85 15.03
CA HIS A 463 -9.96 18.66 14.66
C HIS A 463 -8.72 18.55 15.54
N THR A 464 -7.92 19.61 15.53
CA THR A 464 -6.99 19.98 16.62
C THR A 464 -7.41 21.34 17.18
N GLN A 465 -6.95 21.68 18.38
CA GLN A 465 -7.24 22.97 19.02
C GLN A 465 -6.49 24.15 18.38
N ASP A 466 -5.41 23.88 17.66
CA ASP A 466 -4.57 24.89 17.02
C ASP A 466 -4.77 24.96 15.49
N SER A 467 -5.78 24.27 14.95
CA SER A 467 -6.10 24.24 13.52
C SER A 467 -6.35 25.65 12.94
N ILE A 468 -5.67 25.97 11.83
CA ILE A 468 -5.81 27.22 11.07
C ILE A 468 -6.05 26.91 9.59
N CYS A 469 -7.13 27.44 9.02
CA CYS A 469 -7.32 27.48 7.57
C CYS A 469 -6.69 28.75 7.00
N PHE A 470 -6.10 28.68 5.80
CA PHE A 470 -5.47 29.84 5.16
C PHE A 470 -6.24 30.27 3.93
N PHE A 471 -6.77 31.48 3.95
CA PHE A 471 -7.53 32.08 2.86
C PHE A 471 -6.63 33.01 2.04
N PHE A 472 -6.52 32.74 0.75
CA PHE A 472 -5.67 33.43 -0.22
C PHE A 472 -6.53 34.27 -1.16
N GLU A 473 -6.11 35.51 -1.41
CA GLU A 473 -6.74 36.42 -2.36
C GLU A 473 -5.70 37.04 -3.28
N ASP A 474 -5.88 36.85 -4.59
CA ASP A 474 -5.13 37.51 -5.65
C ASP A 474 -6.09 38.15 -6.65
N GLY A 475 -6.33 39.46 -6.52
CA GLY A 475 -7.33 40.16 -7.32
C GLY A 475 -8.74 39.58 -7.13
N ASN A 476 -9.32 39.03 -8.19
CA ASN A 476 -10.65 38.41 -8.15
C ASN A 476 -10.61 36.95 -7.69
N ASP A 477 -9.44 36.34 -7.67
CA ASP A 477 -9.26 34.94 -7.42
C ASP A 477 -9.10 34.64 -5.92
N LYS A 478 -9.73 33.55 -5.48
CA LYS A 478 -9.89 33.21 -4.07
C LYS A 478 -9.73 31.72 -3.84
N ALA A 479 -8.89 31.37 -2.87
CA ALA A 479 -8.64 29.99 -2.47
C ALA A 479 -8.62 29.87 -0.94
N VAL A 480 -9.06 28.74 -0.40
CA VAL A 480 -8.90 28.43 1.02
C VAL A 480 -8.33 27.04 1.20
N PHE A 481 -7.23 26.96 1.94
CA PHE A 481 -6.61 25.71 2.36
C PHE A 481 -7.12 25.34 3.72
N THR A 482 -7.80 24.21 3.83
CA THR A 482 -8.66 23.89 4.98
C THR A 482 -8.13 22.77 5.86
N GLY A 483 -6.98 22.18 5.51
CA GLY A 483 -6.40 21.02 6.18
C GLY A 483 -7.48 19.98 6.46
N ASP A 484 -7.56 19.57 7.73
CA ASP A 484 -8.51 18.55 8.19
C ASP A 484 -9.81 19.14 8.76
N THR A 485 -10.03 20.45 8.66
CA THR A 485 -11.28 21.08 9.11
C THR A 485 -12.43 20.77 8.15
N LEU A 486 -12.30 21.23 6.90
CA LEU A 486 -13.30 21.07 5.84
C LEU A 486 -12.74 20.15 4.74
N PHE A 487 -13.49 19.11 4.39
CA PHE A 487 -13.24 18.27 3.22
C PHE A 487 -14.34 18.49 2.20
N ILE A 488 -14.08 18.15 0.93
CA ILE A 488 -15.15 18.15 -0.08
C ILE A 488 -16.23 17.14 0.35
N GLY A 489 -17.44 17.65 0.58
CA GLY A 489 -18.59 16.88 1.06
C GLY A 489 -18.46 16.31 2.49
N GLY A 490 -17.48 16.75 3.28
CA GLY A 490 -17.24 16.23 4.63
C GLY A 490 -16.55 17.21 5.59
N CYS A 491 -16.19 16.72 6.78
CA CYS A 491 -15.38 17.45 7.75
C CYS A 491 -14.44 16.50 8.51
N GLY A 492 -13.48 17.08 9.23
CA GLY A 492 -12.59 16.37 10.16
C GLY A 492 -13.32 15.58 11.24
N ARG A 493 -12.62 14.60 11.82
CA ARG A 493 -13.01 14.03 13.12
C ARG A 493 -12.71 15.02 14.22
N PHE A 494 -13.50 15.03 15.28
CA PHE A 494 -13.34 15.93 16.42
C PHE A 494 -12.45 15.22 17.44
N PHE A 495 -11.12 15.28 17.26
CA PHE A 495 -10.20 14.60 18.17
C PHE A 495 -10.01 15.39 19.46
N GLU A 496 -9.85 16.71 19.33
CA GLU A 496 -9.55 17.60 20.46
C GLU A 496 -10.65 18.63 20.73
N GLY A 497 -11.77 18.56 20.01
CA GLY A 497 -12.84 19.54 20.10
C GLY A 497 -14.25 18.96 20.03
N SER A 498 -15.21 19.85 19.89
CA SER A 498 -16.64 19.61 20.07
C SER A 498 -17.43 19.93 18.80
N ALA A 499 -18.68 19.46 18.75
CA ALA A 499 -19.59 19.79 17.66
C ALA A 499 -19.90 21.30 17.58
N ALA A 500 -19.88 22.00 18.71
CA ALA A 500 -20.07 23.46 18.75
C ALA A 500 -18.91 24.17 18.05
N GLU A 501 -17.68 23.72 18.30
CA GLU A 501 -16.48 24.24 17.66
C GLU A 501 -16.45 23.93 16.15
N MET A 502 -16.77 22.70 15.73
CA MET A 502 -16.86 22.40 14.28
C MET A 502 -17.98 23.20 13.60
N HIS A 503 -19.12 23.39 14.26
CA HIS A 503 -20.19 24.22 13.73
C HIS A 503 -19.75 25.68 13.58
N GLU A 504 -19.06 26.24 14.57
CA GLU A 504 -18.44 27.57 14.50
C GLU A 504 -17.43 27.66 13.35
N ALA A 505 -16.54 26.67 13.21
CA ALA A 505 -15.52 26.62 12.16
C ALA A 505 -16.14 26.56 10.75
N LEU A 506 -17.04 25.62 10.50
CA LEU A 506 -17.61 25.41 9.16
C LEU A 506 -18.70 26.44 8.84
N ASN A 507 -19.70 26.58 9.70
CA ASN A 507 -20.96 27.27 9.37
C ASN A 507 -20.94 28.75 9.70
N LYS A 508 -19.96 29.24 10.47
CA LYS A 508 -19.80 30.67 10.74
C LYS A 508 -18.53 31.23 10.14
N ARG A 509 -17.37 30.60 10.38
CA ARG A 509 -16.08 31.11 9.89
C ARG A 509 -15.90 30.83 8.39
N LEU A 510 -15.78 29.57 7.98
CA LEU A 510 -15.54 29.21 6.57
C LEU A 510 -16.73 29.58 5.68
N ALA A 511 -17.97 29.37 6.15
CA ALA A 511 -19.16 29.80 5.42
C ALA A 511 -19.28 31.33 5.25
N SER A 512 -18.57 32.15 6.04
CA SER A 512 -18.55 33.61 5.83
C SER A 512 -17.63 34.06 4.69
N LEU A 513 -16.77 33.15 4.18
CA LEU A 513 -15.94 33.44 3.02
C LEU A 513 -16.81 33.59 1.75
N PRO A 514 -16.34 34.32 0.73
CA PRO A 514 -17.03 34.45 -0.55
C PRO A 514 -17.35 33.09 -1.18
N ASP A 515 -18.54 32.97 -1.78
CA ASP A 515 -19.05 31.70 -2.32
C ASP A 515 -18.19 31.15 -3.46
N ASP A 516 -17.49 32.01 -4.21
CA ASP A 516 -16.58 31.66 -5.30
C ASP A 516 -15.18 31.22 -4.82
N THR A 517 -14.94 31.19 -3.50
CA THR A 517 -13.67 30.73 -2.92
C THR A 517 -13.47 29.23 -3.16
N VAL A 518 -12.40 28.87 -3.88
CA VAL A 518 -12.07 27.46 -4.17
C VAL A 518 -11.49 26.76 -2.92
N VAL A 519 -11.96 25.54 -2.63
CA VAL A 519 -11.56 24.78 -1.44
C VAL A 519 -10.45 23.77 -1.77
N TYR A 520 -9.40 23.77 -0.95
CA TYR A 520 -8.25 22.87 -1.01
C TYR A 520 -8.08 22.13 0.33
N PRO A 521 -8.60 20.90 0.47
CA PRO A 521 -8.56 20.14 1.73
C PRO A 521 -7.24 19.38 1.94
N GLY A 522 -6.99 18.89 3.15
CA GLY A 522 -5.79 18.10 3.47
C GLY A 522 -5.77 16.68 2.90
N HIS A 523 -6.92 16.08 2.52
CA HIS A 523 -7.02 14.67 2.11
C HIS A 523 -8.02 14.43 0.97
N GLU A 524 -7.81 13.34 0.22
CA GLU A 524 -8.73 12.85 -0.82
C GLU A 524 -9.82 11.92 -0.26
N TYR A 525 -10.72 12.48 0.57
CA TYR A 525 -11.84 11.73 1.16
C TYR A 525 -13.17 11.90 0.43
N THR A 526 -13.21 12.61 -0.69
CA THR A 526 -14.44 13.05 -1.35
C THR A 526 -15.37 11.88 -1.70
N LYS A 527 -14.82 10.76 -2.17
CA LYS A 527 -15.61 9.55 -2.49
C LYS A 527 -16.30 8.93 -1.28
N SER A 528 -15.64 8.89 -0.13
CA SER A 528 -16.25 8.34 1.09
C SER A 528 -17.24 9.33 1.70
N ASN A 529 -16.90 10.62 1.67
CA ASN A 529 -17.72 11.71 2.14
C ASN A 529 -19.05 11.79 1.40
N VAL A 530 -19.03 11.75 0.08
CA VAL A 530 -20.27 11.88 -0.72
C VAL A 530 -21.18 10.66 -0.61
N LYS A 531 -20.63 9.45 -0.43
CA LYS A 531 -21.45 8.25 -0.18
C LYS A 531 -22.18 8.35 1.14
N PHE A 532 -21.51 8.86 2.18
CA PHE A 532 -22.18 9.19 3.43
C PHE A 532 -23.23 10.30 3.21
N GLY A 533 -22.88 11.37 2.50
CA GLY A 533 -23.78 12.48 2.16
C GLY A 533 -25.08 12.00 1.51
N ILE A 534 -25.00 11.10 0.52
CA ILE A 534 -26.17 10.48 -0.13
C ILE A 534 -27.03 9.69 0.85
N SER A 535 -26.43 8.99 1.82
CA SER A 535 -27.19 8.23 2.81
C SER A 535 -28.02 9.11 3.75
N VAL A 536 -27.65 10.39 3.87
CA VAL A 536 -28.33 11.39 4.73
C VAL A 536 -29.28 12.28 3.93
N LEU A 537 -28.82 12.82 2.79
CA LEU A 537 -29.55 13.78 1.97
C LEU A 537 -29.38 13.47 0.48
N GLN A 538 -30.49 13.16 -0.20
CA GLN A 538 -30.50 12.88 -1.64
C GLN A 538 -30.89 14.12 -2.45
N SER A 539 -30.04 15.15 -2.44
CA SER A 539 -30.27 16.38 -3.21
C SER A 539 -29.51 16.41 -4.54
N GLY A 540 -29.98 17.24 -5.49
CA GLY A 540 -29.32 17.42 -6.80
C GLY A 540 -27.82 17.78 -6.70
N PRO A 541 -27.42 18.75 -5.84
CA PRO A 541 -26.01 19.05 -5.60
C PRO A 541 -25.20 17.86 -5.08
N VAL A 542 -25.73 17.09 -4.12
CA VAL A 542 -25.05 15.89 -3.57
C VAL A 542 -24.86 14.83 -4.66
N GLN A 543 -25.85 14.62 -5.53
CA GLN A 543 -25.74 13.69 -6.66
C GLN A 543 -24.73 14.14 -7.72
N LYS A 544 -24.64 15.46 -7.96
CA LYS A 544 -23.65 16.05 -8.87
C LYS A 544 -22.24 15.82 -8.32
N LEU A 545 -22.02 16.05 -7.02
CA LEU A 545 -20.76 15.74 -6.36
C LEU A 545 -20.44 14.24 -6.47
N HIS A 546 -21.42 13.35 -6.28
CA HIS A 546 -21.19 11.91 -6.37
C HIS A 546 -20.75 11.48 -7.75
N SER A 547 -21.45 11.97 -8.78
CA SER A 547 -21.09 11.71 -10.18
C SER A 547 -19.71 12.27 -10.52
N TYR A 548 -19.35 13.44 -9.99
CA TYR A 548 -18.02 13.99 -10.17
C TYR A 548 -16.96 13.12 -9.48
N ALA A 549 -17.18 12.74 -8.22
CA ALA A 549 -16.26 11.93 -7.45
C ALA A 549 -16.04 10.54 -8.08
N ASP A 550 -17.07 9.88 -8.61
CA ASP A 550 -16.94 8.57 -9.26
C ASP A 550 -16.12 8.63 -10.56
N ASN A 551 -16.27 9.72 -11.31
CA ASN A 551 -15.59 9.88 -12.61
C ASN A 551 -14.19 10.47 -12.50
N ASN A 552 -13.77 10.95 -11.32
CA ASN A 552 -12.48 11.60 -11.13
C ASN A 552 -11.65 10.87 -10.06
N LYS A 553 -10.33 10.83 -10.27
CA LYS A 553 -9.39 10.31 -9.26
C LYS A 553 -8.98 11.38 -8.25
N VAL A 554 -9.01 12.65 -8.65
CA VAL A 554 -8.61 13.82 -7.85
C VAL A 554 -9.74 14.84 -7.91
N THR A 555 -10.11 15.36 -6.75
CA THR A 555 -11.29 16.22 -6.57
C THR A 555 -10.97 17.57 -5.94
N THR A 556 -9.77 17.75 -5.36
CA THR A 556 -9.30 19.04 -4.82
C THR A 556 -9.23 20.14 -5.89
N GLY A 557 -9.45 21.40 -5.48
CA GLY A 557 -9.35 22.58 -6.36
C GLY A 557 -10.47 22.68 -7.40
N LYS A 558 -11.61 22.02 -7.17
CA LYS A 558 -12.74 21.95 -8.12
C LYS A 558 -14.05 22.50 -7.59
N PHE A 559 -14.20 22.52 -6.27
CA PHE A 559 -15.41 22.94 -5.59
C PHE A 559 -15.13 24.17 -4.75
N THR A 560 -16.16 24.98 -4.57
CA THR A 560 -16.09 26.26 -3.87
C THR A 560 -16.80 26.19 -2.52
N ILE A 561 -16.61 27.20 -1.67
CA ILE A 561 -17.38 27.38 -0.43
C ILE A 561 -18.88 27.41 -0.72
N GLY A 562 -19.30 28.03 -1.84
CA GLY A 562 -20.67 28.03 -2.30
C GLY A 562 -21.18 26.62 -2.63
N ASP A 563 -20.37 25.79 -3.29
CA ASP A 563 -20.73 24.40 -3.58
C ASP A 563 -20.84 23.57 -2.29
N GLU A 564 -19.92 23.73 -1.34
CA GLU A 564 -19.95 23.01 -0.06
C GLU A 564 -21.21 23.34 0.76
N LYS A 565 -21.65 24.60 0.78
CA LYS A 565 -22.95 24.98 1.38
C LYS A 565 -24.15 24.25 0.75
N LEU A 566 -24.02 23.81 -0.51
CA LEU A 566 -25.06 23.10 -1.24
C LEU A 566 -24.99 21.57 -1.10
N HIS A 567 -23.82 20.94 -1.01
CA HIS A 567 -23.74 19.47 -0.96
C HIS A 567 -23.17 18.88 0.32
N ASN A 568 -22.53 19.68 1.18
CA ASN A 568 -21.89 19.16 2.38
C ASN A 568 -22.89 19.09 3.53
N VAL A 569 -23.22 17.89 3.98
CA VAL A 569 -24.21 17.68 5.04
C VAL A 569 -23.80 18.35 6.36
N PHE A 570 -22.50 18.53 6.62
CA PHE A 570 -22.00 19.22 7.81
C PHE A 570 -22.12 20.76 7.71
N MET A 571 -22.31 21.30 6.51
CA MET A 571 -22.58 22.72 6.28
C MET A 571 -24.08 23.02 6.13
N ARG A 572 -24.94 22.02 6.33
CA ARG A 572 -26.39 22.07 6.14
C ARG A 572 -27.16 21.61 7.38
N VAL A 573 -26.63 21.90 8.57
CA VAL A 573 -27.20 21.43 9.85
C VAL A 573 -28.59 21.97 10.18
N GLU A 574 -29.04 23.00 9.46
CA GLU A 574 -30.39 23.57 9.57
C GLU A 574 -31.38 22.98 8.54
N ASP A 575 -30.93 22.07 7.67
CA ASP A 575 -31.77 21.47 6.65
C ASP A 575 -32.81 20.52 7.29
N PRO A 576 -34.12 20.70 7.02
CA PRO A 576 -35.16 19.88 7.62
C PRO A 576 -35.05 18.38 7.33
N GLU A 577 -34.53 17.99 6.16
CA GLU A 577 -34.34 16.58 5.81
C GLU A 577 -33.18 15.98 6.60
N ILE A 578 -32.12 16.75 6.82
CA ILE A 578 -30.97 16.36 7.63
C ILE A 578 -31.38 16.24 9.11
N GLN A 579 -32.10 17.22 9.65
CA GLN A 579 -32.64 17.19 11.02
C GLN A 579 -33.53 15.97 11.24
N LYS A 580 -34.37 15.63 10.25
CA LYS A 580 -35.19 14.42 10.29
C LYS A 580 -34.35 13.15 10.25
N ALA A 581 -33.28 13.11 9.45
CA ALA A 581 -32.38 11.96 9.35
C ALA A 581 -31.57 11.73 10.64
N THR A 582 -31.18 12.80 11.33
CA THR A 582 -30.45 12.72 12.61
C THR A 582 -31.38 12.53 13.81
N GLY A 583 -32.63 12.99 13.72
CA GLY A 583 -33.57 13.05 14.84
C GLY A 583 -33.34 14.26 15.76
N GLU A 584 -32.45 15.17 15.37
CA GLU A 584 -32.07 16.36 16.14
C GLU A 584 -32.51 17.64 15.41
N THR A 585 -32.74 18.72 16.16
CA THR A 585 -33.19 20.01 15.61
C THR A 585 -32.21 21.15 15.85
N GLU A 586 -31.49 21.11 16.98
CA GLU A 586 -30.47 22.12 17.29
C GLU A 586 -29.22 21.91 16.42
N PRO A 587 -28.69 22.94 15.72
CA PRO A 587 -27.56 22.82 14.79
C PRO A 587 -26.33 22.09 15.35
N VAL A 588 -26.00 22.34 16.62
CA VAL A 588 -24.87 21.70 17.30
C VAL A 588 -25.14 20.21 17.56
N SER A 589 -26.36 19.86 17.97
CA SER A 589 -26.77 18.46 18.16
C SER A 589 -26.81 17.70 16.84
N VAL A 590 -27.30 18.34 15.77
CA VAL A 590 -27.29 17.80 14.40
C VAL A 590 -25.85 17.55 13.94
N MET A 591 -24.93 18.51 14.16
CA MET A 591 -23.51 18.36 13.85
C MET A 591 -22.89 17.15 14.59
N ALA A 592 -23.13 17.04 15.91
CA ALA A 592 -22.65 15.93 16.72
C ALA A 592 -23.18 14.59 16.18
N LYS A 593 -24.46 14.53 15.86
CA LYS A 593 -25.11 13.31 15.38
C LYS A 593 -24.63 12.89 14.00
N LEU A 594 -24.50 13.83 13.07
CA LEU A 594 -23.91 13.56 11.75
C LEU A 594 -22.48 13.04 11.87
N ARG A 595 -21.69 13.60 12.79
CA ARG A 595 -20.32 13.17 13.00
C ARG A 595 -20.24 11.75 13.53
N GLU A 596 -21.08 11.42 14.50
CA GLU A 596 -21.24 10.06 15.04
C GLU A 596 -21.69 9.07 13.93
N MET A 597 -22.71 9.43 13.15
CA MET A 597 -23.20 8.62 12.04
C MET A 597 -22.09 8.35 11.03
N LYS A 598 -21.29 9.36 10.65
CA LYS A 598 -20.17 9.20 9.71
C LYS A 598 -19.02 8.37 10.30
N ASN A 599 -18.76 8.49 11.60
CA ASN A 599 -17.73 7.69 12.27
C ASN A 599 -18.06 6.19 12.26
N ASN A 600 -19.36 5.86 12.35
CA ASN A 600 -19.87 4.49 12.32
C ASN A 600 -20.30 4.02 10.93
N PHE A 601 -20.19 4.86 9.90
CA PHE A 601 -20.63 4.56 8.55
C PHE A 601 -19.68 3.53 7.88
N LYS A 602 -20.21 2.35 7.57
CA LYS A 602 -19.49 1.33 6.80
C LYS A 602 -19.88 1.44 5.34
N MET A 603 -18.87 1.53 4.48
CA MET A 603 -19.06 1.55 3.02
C MET A 603 -19.66 0.21 2.58
N ALA A 604 -20.93 0.20 2.18
CA ALA A 604 -21.56 -0.97 1.59
C ALA A 604 -20.91 -1.27 0.22
N GLY A 605 -20.50 -2.53 0.01
CA GLY A 605 -20.02 -3.00 -1.29
C GLY A 605 -21.17 -3.09 -2.31
N ASN A 606 -21.00 -2.42 -3.46
CA ASN A 606 -21.77 -2.54 -4.71
C ASN A 606 -23.31 -2.37 -4.63
N PHE A 607 -23.77 -1.14 -4.86
CA PHE A 607 -25.15 -0.83 -5.30
C PHE A 607 -25.27 -0.97 -6.83
N TYR A 608 -25.68 -2.14 -7.30
CA TYR A 608 -26.32 -2.32 -8.61
C TYR A 608 -27.39 -3.41 -8.50
N SER A 609 -28.50 -3.11 -7.82
CA SER A 609 -29.78 -3.81 -8.02
C SER A 609 -30.91 -3.11 -7.25
N GLU A 610 -31.52 -2.07 -7.80
CA GLU A 610 -32.81 -1.59 -7.29
C GLU A 610 -33.68 -1.00 -8.41
N LEU A 611 -34.18 -1.90 -9.26
CA LEU A 611 -35.39 -1.69 -10.07
C LEU A 611 -36.17 -3.01 -10.09
N ALA A 612 -36.93 -3.28 -9.04
CA ALA A 612 -38.08 -4.22 -9.05
C ALA A 612 -39.09 -3.86 -7.94
N PRO A 613 -40.41 -3.96 -8.19
CA PRO A 613 -41.47 -3.33 -7.40
C PRO A 613 -41.89 -4.16 -6.16
N PRO A 614 -42.69 -3.60 -5.23
CA PRO A 614 -42.77 -4.07 -3.85
C PRO A 614 -43.69 -5.28 -3.70
N LYS A 615 -43.37 -6.19 -2.77
CA LYS A 615 -44.33 -7.21 -2.31
C LYS A 615 -44.40 -7.29 -0.79
N CYS A 616 -45.57 -6.82 -0.33
CA CYS A 616 -46.41 -7.24 0.79
C CYS A 616 -45.82 -7.64 2.15
N LYS A 617 -46.27 -6.87 3.15
CA LYS A 617 -46.42 -7.22 4.57
C LYS A 617 -46.92 -8.65 4.77
N VAL A 618 -46.30 -9.34 5.73
CA VAL A 618 -46.94 -10.40 6.53
C VAL A 618 -46.72 -10.03 8.01
N THR A 619 -47.82 -10.03 8.76
CA THR A 619 -47.91 -9.75 10.20
C THR A 619 -47.83 -11.04 11.04
N SER A 620 -47.51 -10.85 12.34
CA SER A 620 -47.55 -11.79 13.48
C SER A 620 -46.32 -12.69 13.64
N SER A 621 -45.76 -12.97 14.82
CA SER A 621 -46.17 -12.81 16.23
C SER A 621 -44.93 -12.94 17.13
N GLY A 622 -44.97 -12.42 18.36
CA GLY A 622 -43.84 -12.35 19.29
C GLY A 622 -43.30 -13.68 19.84
N GLY A 623 -42.10 -13.63 20.42
CA GLY A 623 -41.48 -14.72 21.16
C GLY A 623 -40.03 -14.45 21.57
N ALA A 624 -39.85 -14.23 22.88
CA ALA A 624 -38.70 -14.47 23.77
C ALA A 624 -37.24 -14.40 23.26
N THR A 625 -36.44 -13.67 24.04
CA THR A 625 -34.99 -13.69 24.16
C THR A 625 -34.42 -15.10 24.42
N THR A 626 -33.46 -15.55 23.61
CA THR A 626 -32.56 -16.67 23.96
C THR A 626 -31.12 -16.33 23.66
N SER A 627 -30.27 -16.35 24.69
CA SER A 627 -28.82 -16.27 24.64
C SER A 627 -28.19 -17.51 23.99
N ALA A 628 -27.07 -17.33 23.29
CA ALA A 628 -26.28 -18.39 22.66
C ALA A 628 -25.66 -19.38 23.68
N PRO A 629 -25.42 -20.67 23.33
CA PRO A 629 -24.94 -21.69 24.27
C PRO A 629 -23.40 -21.65 24.46
N LYS A 630 -22.94 -21.88 25.70
CA LYS A 630 -21.51 -22.06 26.05
C LYS A 630 -21.01 -23.47 25.64
N ALA A 631 -19.78 -23.55 25.14
CA ALA A 631 -19.13 -24.81 24.75
C ALA A 631 -18.90 -25.75 25.96
N ARG A 632 -19.03 -27.07 25.76
CA ARG A 632 -19.01 -28.11 26.81
C ARG A 632 -17.65 -28.82 26.85
N GLN A 633 -16.95 -28.76 27.99
CA GLN A 633 -15.63 -29.36 28.25
C GLN A 633 -15.63 -30.90 28.08
N SER A 634 -14.57 -31.48 27.51
CA SER A 634 -14.44 -32.94 27.33
C SER A 634 -14.09 -33.68 28.62
N LYS A 635 -14.16 -35.02 28.61
CA LYS A 635 -13.81 -35.85 29.78
C LYS A 635 -12.32 -35.71 30.15
N LEU A 636 -11.44 -35.72 29.14
CA LEU A 636 -9.99 -35.57 29.33
C LEU A 636 -9.62 -34.19 29.90
N ALA A 637 -10.28 -33.13 29.42
CA ALA A 637 -10.09 -31.79 29.96
C ALA A 637 -10.60 -31.64 31.40
N LYS A 638 -11.63 -32.40 31.80
CA LYS A 638 -12.09 -32.45 33.20
C LYS A 638 -11.14 -33.20 34.11
N GLU A 639 -10.51 -34.27 33.62
CA GLU A 639 -9.55 -35.07 34.39
C GLU A 639 -8.26 -34.31 34.69
N HIS A 640 -7.82 -33.45 33.77
CA HIS A 640 -6.61 -32.64 33.92
C HIS A 640 -6.86 -31.18 34.35
N ASN A 641 -8.09 -30.81 34.72
CA ASN A 641 -8.49 -29.45 35.09
C ASN A 641 -8.11 -28.37 34.05
N VAL A 642 -8.27 -28.66 32.77
CA VAL A 642 -7.93 -27.79 31.64
C VAL A 642 -9.19 -27.13 31.09
N THR A 643 -9.19 -25.82 30.86
CA THR A 643 -10.36 -25.09 30.33
C THR A 643 -10.72 -25.54 28.90
N PRO A 644 -11.98 -25.34 28.43
CA PRO A 644 -12.35 -25.68 27.05
C PRO A 644 -11.52 -24.96 25.98
N GLN A 645 -10.96 -23.80 26.32
CA GLN A 645 -10.10 -23.03 25.43
C GLN A 645 -8.71 -23.67 25.35
N GLU A 646 -8.06 -23.93 26.49
CA GLU A 646 -6.76 -24.61 26.55
C GLU A 646 -6.82 -26.02 25.96
N GLU A 647 -7.95 -26.74 26.14
CA GLU A 647 -8.17 -28.02 25.46
C GLU A 647 -8.13 -27.88 23.94
N GLY A 648 -8.72 -26.79 23.41
CA GLY A 648 -8.66 -26.45 22.00
C GLY A 648 -7.23 -26.16 21.54
N GLU A 649 -6.48 -25.40 22.32
CA GLU A 649 -5.08 -25.04 22.03
C GLU A 649 -4.17 -26.28 22.00
N ILE A 650 -4.29 -27.18 22.97
CA ILE A 650 -3.52 -28.44 23.00
C ILE A 650 -3.86 -29.32 21.81
N ARG A 651 -5.14 -29.42 21.44
CA ARG A 651 -5.59 -30.22 20.28
C ARG A 651 -5.09 -29.64 18.96
N GLU A 652 -5.11 -28.32 18.80
CA GLU A 652 -4.56 -27.64 17.62
C GLU A 652 -3.05 -27.86 17.53
N ALA A 653 -2.31 -27.66 18.62
CA ALA A 653 -0.86 -27.84 18.66
C ALA A 653 -0.44 -29.28 18.31
N PHE A 654 -1.15 -30.28 18.82
CA PHE A 654 -0.91 -31.68 18.45
C PHE A 654 -1.20 -31.93 16.97
N SER A 655 -2.35 -31.45 16.46
CA SER A 655 -2.75 -31.64 15.07
C SER A 655 -1.82 -30.97 14.06
N LEU A 656 -1.05 -29.96 14.45
CA LEU A 656 -0.09 -29.28 13.55
C LEU A 656 1.10 -30.17 13.17
N PHE A 657 1.44 -31.14 14.02
CA PHE A 657 2.62 -31.99 13.87
C PHE A 657 2.29 -33.49 13.88
N ALA A 658 1.01 -33.85 14.04
CA ALA A 658 0.56 -35.24 14.02
C ALA A 658 0.54 -35.81 12.59
N GLU A 659 0.99 -37.05 12.46
CA GLU A 659 0.90 -37.87 11.25
C GLU A 659 -0.23 -38.91 11.38
N PRO A 660 -0.95 -39.22 10.29
CA PRO A 660 -2.02 -40.22 10.33
C PRO A 660 -1.45 -41.63 10.54
N MET A 661 -1.98 -42.38 11.51
CA MET A 661 -1.62 -43.77 11.78
C MET A 661 -2.88 -44.62 11.95
N ASP A 662 -2.87 -45.83 11.41
CA ASP A 662 -4.00 -46.77 11.48
C ASP A 662 -4.27 -47.17 12.94
N GLY A 663 -5.46 -46.83 13.44
CA GLY A 663 -5.91 -47.11 14.81
C GLY A 663 -6.08 -45.86 15.69
N GLU A 664 -5.40 -44.76 15.36
CA GLU A 664 -5.43 -43.52 16.14
C GLU A 664 -6.22 -42.41 15.44
N LYS A 665 -7.35 -41.99 16.03
CA LYS A 665 -8.27 -41.02 15.39
C LYS A 665 -7.69 -39.61 15.25
N LEU A 666 -6.74 -39.24 16.09
CA LEU A 666 -6.11 -37.92 16.10
C LEU A 666 -4.69 -37.93 15.48
N GLY A 667 -4.24 -39.09 14.98
CA GLY A 667 -2.86 -39.29 14.53
C GLY A 667 -1.86 -39.45 15.68
N VAL A 668 -0.59 -39.58 15.32
CA VAL A 668 0.53 -39.70 16.26
C VAL A 668 1.55 -38.60 16.01
N LEU A 669 2.18 -38.09 17.06
CA LEU A 669 3.16 -37.02 17.00
C LEU A 669 4.58 -37.62 16.94
N PRO A 670 5.36 -37.42 15.87
CA PRO A 670 6.74 -37.90 15.82
C PRO A 670 7.56 -37.30 16.97
N ILE A 671 8.43 -38.11 17.60
CA ILE A 671 9.17 -37.68 18.79
C ILE A 671 10.09 -36.49 18.53
N ASN A 672 10.63 -36.39 17.32
CA ASN A 672 11.44 -35.23 16.89
C ASN A 672 10.64 -33.91 16.88
N ASP A 673 9.32 -33.98 16.74
CA ASP A 673 8.43 -32.83 16.65
C ASP A 673 7.76 -32.45 17.97
N VAL A 674 7.96 -33.23 19.04
CA VAL A 674 7.45 -32.91 20.40
C VAL A 674 7.92 -31.53 20.87
N LYS A 675 9.20 -31.20 20.65
CA LYS A 675 9.74 -29.88 20.99
C LYS A 675 9.03 -28.76 20.21
N SER A 676 8.80 -28.98 18.92
CA SER A 676 8.12 -28.03 18.05
C SER A 676 6.67 -27.83 18.45
N ALA A 677 5.98 -28.90 18.86
CA ALA A 677 4.61 -28.87 19.34
C ALA A 677 4.47 -28.11 20.67
N LEU A 678 5.37 -28.34 21.64
CA LEU A 678 5.40 -27.61 22.91
C LEU A 678 5.71 -26.11 22.72
N VAL A 679 6.62 -25.78 21.81
CA VAL A 679 6.91 -24.38 21.44
C VAL A 679 5.70 -23.73 20.76
N ALA A 680 5.00 -24.44 19.89
CA ALA A 680 3.79 -23.94 19.22
C ALA A 680 2.64 -23.66 20.19
N LEU A 681 2.53 -24.46 21.26
CA LEU A 681 1.56 -24.27 22.35
C LEU A 681 1.95 -23.13 23.31
N GLY A 682 3.14 -22.53 23.17
CA GLY A 682 3.61 -21.47 24.06
C GLY A 682 4.07 -21.97 25.44
N VAL A 683 4.32 -23.27 25.57
CA VAL A 683 4.85 -23.93 26.79
C VAL A 683 6.17 -24.65 26.46
N PRO A 684 7.22 -23.94 26.04
CA PRO A 684 8.49 -24.57 25.72
C PRO A 684 9.07 -25.29 26.96
N ALA A 685 9.78 -26.39 26.73
CA ALA A 685 10.59 -27.01 27.77
C ALA A 685 11.66 -26.01 28.23
N SER A 686 11.80 -25.82 29.54
CA SER A 686 12.69 -24.84 30.17
C SER A 686 14.15 -25.26 30.08
N SER A 687 14.42 -26.56 29.89
CA SER A 687 15.77 -27.08 29.68
C SER A 687 15.77 -28.31 28.77
N THR A 688 16.93 -28.63 28.19
CA THR A 688 17.12 -29.86 27.41
C THR A 688 16.93 -31.12 28.25
N ALA A 689 17.22 -31.07 29.56
CA ALA A 689 17.01 -32.20 30.47
C ALA A 689 15.51 -32.49 30.67
N GLU A 690 14.70 -31.45 30.85
CA GLU A 690 13.25 -31.57 30.98
C GLU A 690 12.60 -32.06 29.67
N LEU A 691 13.09 -31.60 28.52
CA LEU A 691 12.61 -32.11 27.23
C LEU A 691 12.87 -33.61 27.07
N ASN A 692 14.04 -34.09 27.50
CA ASN A 692 14.37 -35.51 27.46
C ASN A 692 13.50 -36.34 28.42
N GLU A 693 13.12 -35.78 29.56
CA GLU A 693 12.16 -36.40 30.49
C GLU A 693 10.77 -36.50 29.85
N PHE A 694 10.29 -35.44 29.19
CA PHE A 694 9.02 -35.49 28.45
C PHE A 694 9.04 -36.52 27.32
N ILE A 695 10.13 -36.58 26.56
CA ILE A 695 10.27 -37.58 25.50
C ILE A 695 10.25 -39.00 26.11
N SER A 696 10.94 -39.22 27.24
CA SER A 696 10.91 -40.52 27.93
C SER A 696 9.53 -40.90 28.46
N ILE A 697 8.67 -39.93 28.79
CA ILE A 697 7.29 -40.18 29.25
C ILE A 697 6.36 -40.44 28.06
N LEU A 698 6.56 -39.73 26.95
CA LEU A 698 5.74 -39.82 25.75
C LEU A 698 6.02 -41.07 24.91
N ASP A 699 7.25 -41.57 24.95
CA ASP A 699 7.69 -42.75 24.21
C ASP A 699 8.57 -43.66 25.08
N PRO A 700 7.96 -44.39 26.03
CA PRO A 700 8.70 -45.27 26.94
C PRO A 700 9.28 -46.51 26.25
N GLU A 701 8.71 -46.94 25.11
CA GLU A 701 9.13 -48.13 24.36
C GLU A 701 10.11 -47.79 23.21
N SER A 702 10.39 -46.50 22.97
CA SER A 702 11.23 -46.01 21.85
C SER A 702 10.65 -46.34 20.47
N ASP A 703 9.33 -46.30 20.36
CA ASP A 703 8.55 -46.51 19.13
C ASP A 703 8.69 -45.34 18.14
N GLY A 704 9.17 -44.18 18.61
CA GLY A 704 9.46 -43.00 17.80
C GLY A 704 8.27 -42.05 17.62
N TYR A 705 7.15 -42.29 18.29
CA TYR A 705 5.95 -41.44 18.23
C TYR A 705 5.21 -41.34 19.57
N ALA A 706 4.44 -40.26 19.75
CA ALA A 706 3.64 -39.96 20.93
C ALA A 706 2.15 -39.88 20.57
N THR A 707 1.28 -40.48 21.38
CA THR A 707 -0.18 -40.39 21.21
C THR A 707 -0.75 -39.13 21.88
N PHE A 708 -2.00 -38.78 21.54
CA PHE A 708 -2.60 -37.53 22.01
C PHE A 708 -2.80 -37.47 23.53
N GLU A 709 -3.19 -38.57 24.17
CA GLU A 709 -3.50 -38.57 25.61
C GLU A 709 -2.27 -38.31 26.49
N PRO A 710 -1.11 -38.98 26.29
CA PRO A 710 0.13 -38.66 27.01
C PRO A 710 0.62 -37.23 26.75
N PHE A 711 0.53 -36.75 25.50
CA PHE A 711 0.90 -35.38 25.14
C PHE A 711 0.02 -34.34 25.86
N PHE A 712 -1.29 -34.60 25.91
CA PHE A 712 -2.25 -33.74 26.59
C PHE A 712 -1.94 -33.61 28.09
N ALA A 713 -1.58 -34.72 28.75
CA ALA A 713 -1.24 -34.72 30.17
C ALA A 713 0.00 -33.86 30.50
N ILE A 714 1.05 -33.93 29.67
CA ILE A 714 2.27 -33.10 29.85
C ILE A 714 1.95 -31.62 29.66
N CYS A 715 1.17 -31.28 28.63
CA CYS A 715 0.77 -29.91 28.37
C CYS A 715 -0.06 -29.32 29.52
N ALA A 716 -1.02 -30.09 30.05
CA ALA A 716 -1.83 -29.68 31.19
C ALA A 716 -0.98 -29.39 32.43
N LEU A 717 0.02 -30.23 32.74
CA LEU A 717 0.95 -29.99 33.85
C LEU A 717 1.73 -28.67 33.68
N LYS A 718 2.15 -28.35 32.45
CA LYS A 718 2.85 -27.10 32.14
C LYS A 718 1.97 -25.86 32.27
N PHE A 719 0.69 -25.94 31.91
CA PHE A 719 -0.27 -24.85 32.12
C PHE A 719 -0.44 -24.52 33.60
N HIS A 720 -0.55 -25.54 34.47
CA HIS A 720 -0.65 -25.33 35.92
C HIS A 720 0.63 -24.73 36.52
N THR A 721 1.81 -25.07 36.02
CA THR A 721 3.08 -24.47 36.47
C THR A 721 3.21 -22.99 36.05
N ARG A 722 2.56 -22.58 34.96
CA ARG A 722 2.54 -21.18 34.49
C ARG A 722 1.65 -20.28 35.34
N GLU A 723 0.61 -20.81 35.99
CA GLU A 723 -0.17 -20.03 36.97
C GLU A 723 0.63 -19.69 38.23
N HIS A 724 1.68 -20.46 38.55
CA HIS A 724 2.59 -20.19 39.66
C HIS A 724 3.58 -19.02 39.43
N ASP A 725 3.65 -18.45 38.21
CA ASP A 725 4.43 -17.22 37.90
C ASP A 725 3.77 -15.93 38.47
N SER A 726 2.67 -16.06 39.23
CA SER A 726 1.99 -14.97 39.94
C SER A 726 2.89 -14.17 40.90
N ASP A 727 4.02 -14.74 41.31
CA ASP A 727 4.97 -14.07 42.22
C ASP A 727 5.74 -12.92 41.56
N ALA A 728 5.97 -12.97 40.23
CA ALA A 728 6.60 -11.87 39.50
C ALA A 728 5.66 -10.66 39.40
N HIS A 729 4.39 -10.89 39.08
CA HIS A 729 3.37 -9.83 39.04
C HIS A 729 3.13 -9.22 40.43
N ARG A 730 3.15 -10.06 41.48
CA ARG A 730 3.03 -9.59 42.86
C ARG A 730 4.23 -8.72 43.30
N ALA A 731 5.43 -9.04 42.85
CA ALA A 731 6.62 -8.22 43.11
C ALA A 731 6.57 -6.85 42.41
N GLU A 732 6.10 -6.80 41.16
CA GLU A 732 5.90 -5.55 40.41
C GLU A 732 4.82 -4.66 41.03
N LEU A 733 3.72 -5.28 41.48
CA LEU A 733 2.65 -4.61 42.21
C LEU A 733 3.15 -4.01 43.52
N ASP A 734 3.92 -4.77 44.31
CA ASP A 734 4.50 -4.30 45.56
C ASP A 734 5.49 -3.14 45.33
N GLU A 735 6.29 -3.19 44.25
CA GLU A 735 7.20 -2.10 43.89
C GLU A 735 6.45 -0.82 43.48
N ALA A 736 5.45 -0.95 42.60
CA ALA A 736 4.62 0.16 42.15
C ALA A 736 3.83 0.78 43.32
N PHE A 737 3.25 -0.04 44.19
CA PHE A 737 2.53 0.42 45.39
C PHE A 737 3.47 1.19 46.32
N ARG A 738 4.72 0.73 46.47
CA ARG A 738 5.74 1.39 47.30
C ARG A 738 6.17 2.75 46.75
N LEU A 739 6.11 2.97 45.44
CA LEU A 739 6.38 4.28 44.84
C LEU A 739 5.30 5.31 45.24
N PHE A 740 4.03 4.91 45.22
CA PHE A 740 2.92 5.78 45.63
C PHE A 740 2.95 6.10 47.13
N THR A 741 3.35 5.14 47.98
CA THR A 741 3.50 5.39 49.43
C THR A 741 4.86 5.96 49.82
N ASN A 742 5.77 6.15 48.87
CA ASN A 742 7.16 6.58 49.09
C ASN A 742 7.86 5.73 50.18
N GLY A 743 7.64 4.41 50.14
CA GLY A 743 8.22 3.45 51.10
C GLY A 743 7.55 3.40 52.47
N GLN A 744 6.48 4.17 52.73
CA GLN A 744 5.75 4.09 54.01
C GLN A 744 4.80 2.89 54.01
N ALA A 745 4.76 2.17 55.13
CA ALA A 745 3.82 1.08 55.33
C ALA A 745 2.41 1.64 55.58
N GLY A 746 1.43 1.18 54.81
CA GLY A 746 0.04 1.60 54.92
C GLY A 746 -0.63 1.87 53.58
N PRO A 747 -1.94 2.20 53.57
CA PRO A 747 -2.69 2.46 52.35
C PRO A 747 -2.27 3.78 51.67
N ILE A 748 -2.57 3.92 50.39
CA ILE A 748 -2.39 5.18 49.67
C ILE A 748 -3.40 6.20 50.19
N THR A 749 -2.91 7.31 50.73
CA THR A 749 -3.73 8.36 51.34
C THR A 749 -3.82 9.60 50.45
N LEU A 750 -4.74 10.51 50.78
CA LEU A 750 -4.88 11.81 50.10
C LEU A 750 -3.57 12.62 50.10
N ALA A 751 -2.76 12.49 51.16
CA ALA A 751 -1.46 13.14 51.23
C ALA A 751 -0.42 12.54 50.28
N HIS A 752 -0.55 11.26 49.92
CA HIS A 752 0.28 10.62 48.91
C HIS A 752 -0.10 11.11 47.51
N LEU A 753 -1.39 11.14 47.17
CA LEU A 753 -1.85 11.60 45.87
C LEU A 753 -1.54 13.09 45.61
N ARG A 754 -1.72 13.97 46.61
CA ARG A 754 -1.30 15.38 46.51
C ARG A 754 0.18 15.53 46.18
N ARG A 755 1.02 14.67 46.77
CA ARG A 755 2.46 14.70 46.53
C ARG A 755 2.80 14.24 45.11
N VAL A 756 2.15 13.18 44.65
CA VAL A 756 2.34 12.66 43.29
C VAL A 756 1.89 13.70 42.27
N ALA A 757 0.72 14.32 42.43
CA ALA A 757 0.24 15.42 41.57
C ALA A 757 1.22 16.61 41.56
N ALA A 758 1.76 17.00 42.71
CA ALA A 758 2.76 18.06 42.81
C ALA A 758 4.10 17.71 42.11
N VAL A 759 4.53 16.44 42.14
CA VAL A 759 5.73 15.98 41.41
C VAL A 759 5.49 15.99 39.90
N LEU A 760 4.28 15.59 39.48
CA LEU A 760 3.87 15.58 38.08
C LEU A 760 3.53 16.99 37.54
N LYS A 761 3.53 18.01 38.41
CA LYS A 761 3.13 19.40 38.10
C LYS A 761 1.71 19.50 37.54
N GLU A 762 0.82 18.59 37.96
CA GLU A 762 -0.60 18.64 37.64
C GLU A 762 -1.35 19.41 38.72
N ASP A 763 -2.16 20.38 38.32
CA ASP A 763 -3.01 21.15 39.22
C ASP A 763 -4.34 20.40 39.37
N VAL A 764 -4.45 19.61 40.44
CA VAL A 764 -5.59 18.72 40.69
C VAL A 764 -6.32 19.17 41.96
N ASP A 765 -7.61 19.48 41.82
CA ASP A 765 -8.46 19.92 42.92
C ASP A 765 -8.56 18.86 44.03
N GLU A 766 -8.63 19.32 45.28
CA GLU A 766 -8.68 18.45 46.45
C GLU A 766 -9.94 17.56 46.48
N GLU A 767 -11.05 18.03 45.92
CA GLU A 767 -12.28 17.24 45.80
C GLU A 767 -12.09 16.06 44.82
N LEU A 768 -11.44 16.29 43.68
CA LEU A 768 -11.16 15.25 42.70
C LEU A 768 -10.22 14.16 43.27
N LEU A 769 -9.22 14.55 44.06
CA LEU A 769 -8.34 13.59 44.75
C LEU A 769 -9.09 12.74 45.79
N LYS A 770 -10.14 13.27 46.40
CA LYS A 770 -11.01 12.51 47.33
C LYS A 770 -11.87 11.53 46.55
N ASP A 771 -12.41 11.94 45.41
CA ASP A 771 -13.23 11.09 44.54
C ASP A 771 -12.42 9.91 43.98
N MET A 772 -11.17 10.13 43.57
CA MET A 772 -10.27 9.06 43.13
C MET A 772 -10.05 7.98 44.21
N ILE A 773 -9.89 8.39 45.48
CA ILE A 773 -9.74 7.44 46.59
C ILE A 773 -11.05 6.68 46.83
N LEU A 774 -12.19 7.36 46.75
CA LEU A 774 -13.50 6.74 46.94
C LEU A 774 -13.83 5.76 45.81
N GLU A 775 -13.48 6.07 44.57
CA GLU A 775 -13.68 5.18 43.43
C GLU A 775 -12.81 3.93 43.58
N ALA A 776 -11.51 4.11 43.85
CA ALA A 776 -10.57 3.02 44.01
C ALA A 776 -10.92 2.08 45.19
N ASN A 777 -11.45 2.64 46.27
CA ASN A 777 -11.73 1.90 47.50
C ASN A 777 -13.22 1.51 47.65
N GLY A 778 -14.03 1.65 46.59
CA GLY A 778 -15.43 1.26 46.56
C GLY A 778 -16.34 2.06 47.52
N GLY A 779 -15.97 3.31 47.83
CA GLY A 779 -16.77 4.23 48.63
C GLY A 779 -16.63 4.07 50.14
N ALA A 780 -15.61 3.36 50.61
CA ALA A 780 -15.39 3.03 52.03
C ALA A 780 -14.85 4.21 52.88
N GLY A 781 -14.80 5.41 52.30
CA GLY A 781 -14.36 6.64 52.97
C GLY A 781 -12.90 6.98 52.70
N VAL A 782 -12.61 8.27 52.56
CA VAL A 782 -11.28 8.80 52.20
C VAL A 782 -10.22 8.49 53.27
N ALA A 783 -10.61 8.40 54.54
CA ALA A 783 -9.70 8.13 55.65
C ALA A 783 -9.09 6.73 55.64
N ARG A 784 -9.74 5.76 54.96
CA ARG A 784 -9.23 4.38 54.83
C ARG A 784 -8.08 4.28 53.82
N GLY A 785 -8.03 5.19 52.84
CA GLY A 785 -7.11 5.11 51.71
C GLY A 785 -7.39 3.93 50.78
N VAL A 786 -6.43 3.63 49.91
CA VAL A 786 -6.48 2.53 48.92
C VAL A 786 -5.45 1.46 49.30
N GLY A 787 -5.90 0.22 49.47
CA GLY A 787 -5.04 -0.95 49.74
C GLY A 787 -4.35 -1.48 48.48
N ALA A 788 -3.40 -2.41 48.64
CA ALA A 788 -2.64 -2.98 47.52
C ALA A 788 -3.52 -3.74 46.51
N ASP A 789 -4.50 -4.52 47.00
CA ASP A 789 -5.43 -5.28 46.14
C ASP A 789 -6.40 -4.34 45.38
N GLU A 790 -6.79 -3.23 46.01
CA GLU A 790 -7.64 -2.21 45.39
C GLU A 790 -6.86 -1.41 44.34
N PHE A 791 -5.60 -1.10 44.63
CA PHE A 791 -4.67 -0.49 43.70
C PHE A 791 -4.42 -1.39 42.47
N ASP A 792 -4.26 -2.69 42.67
CA ASP A 792 -4.16 -3.66 41.57
C ASP A 792 -5.41 -3.64 40.67
N GLY A 793 -6.60 -3.65 41.27
CA GLY A 793 -7.87 -3.56 40.54
C GLY A 793 -7.98 -2.27 39.70
N VAL A 794 -7.53 -1.14 40.24
CA VAL A 794 -7.48 0.14 39.51
C VAL A 794 -6.50 0.07 38.35
N MET A 795 -5.29 -0.45 38.59
CA MET A 795 -4.25 -0.52 37.56
C MET A 795 -4.60 -1.50 36.43
N LYS A 796 -5.32 -2.59 36.73
CA LYS A 796 -5.91 -3.49 35.72
C LYS A 796 -7.02 -2.82 34.93
N SER A 797 -7.90 -2.08 35.60
CA SER A 797 -9.00 -1.34 34.94
C SER A 797 -8.49 -0.21 34.05
N ALA A 798 -7.36 0.42 34.43
CA ALA A 798 -6.65 1.41 33.64
C ALA A 798 -5.78 0.80 32.52
N GLY A 799 -5.72 -0.54 32.41
CA GLY A 799 -4.98 -1.25 31.38
C GLY A 799 -3.45 -1.24 31.54
N VAL A 800 -2.95 -0.90 32.73
CA VAL A 800 -1.50 -0.88 33.04
C VAL A 800 -0.96 -2.30 33.24
N TRP A 801 -1.76 -3.19 33.82
CA TRP A 801 -1.47 -4.63 33.96
C TRP A 801 -2.47 -5.46 33.14
N ARG A 802 -2.02 -6.56 32.53
CA ARG A 802 -2.86 -7.49 31.73
C ARG A 802 -3.26 -8.73 32.51
#